data_AF-A0AAW2XCS7-F1
#
_entry.id   AF-A0AAW2XCS7-F1
#
_cell.length_a   1.000
_cell.length_b   1.000
_cell.length_c   1.000
_cell.angle_alpha   90.00
_cell.angle_beta   90.00
_cell.angle_gamma   90.00
#
_symmetry.space_group_name_H-M   'P 1'
#
loop_
_entity.id
_entity.type
_entity.pdbx_description
1 polymer ?
#
loop_
_entity_poly.entity_id
_entity_poly.type
_entity_poly.pdbx_seq_one_letter_code
_entity_poly.pdbx_strand_id
1 'polypeptide(L)'
;MRVSDIESVASAVLPKFYSGDLHPETWRVFSSCGTKCVLTANPRIMVEAFLKEYLGADLVIGTEISTYKGRATGLVTSPGILVGKNKAEGLRKAFGNTTPEIGIGDRKTDHPFMNICKESYMVQRTPKVQPVSPDKLLKPIVFHDGRLVQKPSPLMALLIILWIPIGFILACIRIAAGSLLPMPMVYHAFRALGVRVTIKGTPPPRPEKSLGQTGVLFVCSHRTLLDPIFLSTALGRAIPAVTYSLSRLSEIISPIKTVRLNRDRAKDADMIKKLLKEGDLVICPEGTTCREPFLLRFSALFAELTDELVPVAMSNRMSMFHGTTARGWKGMDPFYFFMNPSPAYEVTFLNKLPGDLTCGLGNQATRRESVLKLTTGGSSAPLDPTRVTQISWNPRAFLYRGFLTHKECDHLISLAKDKLEKSMVADNDSGKSIESEVRTSSGMFLSKAQDEIVAGVEERIAAWTFLPIENGEAMQILHYEHGQKYEPHFDFFHDKANQELGGHRVATVLMYLSDVARGGETVFPNSDEKDKQPKSDDWSECAKQGYAVKPRKGDALLFFSLHPDATTDNTSLHGSCPVIEGEKWSATKWIHVRSFDIRVSSSSSGDCVDENPNCPAWALRGECEKNPLYMIGSKDGTGYCRKSCKVCSS
;
A
#
# COMPACT_ATOMS: atom_id res chain seq x y z
N MET A 1 -6.17 14.51 -37.03
CA MET A 1 -5.74 14.61 -35.62
C MET A 1 -4.33 15.20 -35.58
N ARG A 2 -3.99 16.11 -34.64
CA ARG A 2 -2.60 16.60 -34.54
C ARG A 2 -1.72 15.49 -33.99
N VAL A 3 -0.48 15.42 -34.46
CA VAL A 3 0.49 14.40 -34.00
C VAL A 3 0.75 14.57 -32.50
N SER A 4 0.88 15.80 -32.02
CA SER A 4 1.01 16.12 -30.59
C SER A 4 -0.14 15.59 -29.72
N ASP A 5 -1.36 15.57 -30.25
CA ASP A 5 -2.52 15.04 -29.52
C ASP A 5 -2.42 13.51 -29.39
N ILE A 6 -1.90 12.82 -30.42
CA ILE A 6 -1.65 11.37 -30.40
C ILE A 6 -0.59 11.02 -29.38
N GLU A 7 0.54 11.74 -29.39
CA GLU A 7 1.65 11.56 -28.44
C GLU A 7 1.17 11.75 -27.00
N SER A 8 0.37 12.80 -26.75
CA SER A 8 -0.20 13.03 -25.43
C SER A 8 -1.11 11.89 -24.97
N VAL A 9 -1.92 11.31 -25.87
CA VAL A 9 -2.78 10.16 -25.54
C VAL A 9 -1.91 8.90 -25.32
N ALA A 10 -0.88 8.71 -26.13
CA ALA A 10 0.05 7.60 -26.04
C ALA A 10 0.83 7.57 -24.72
N SER A 11 1.20 8.74 -24.19
CA SER A 11 1.94 8.84 -22.93
C SER A 11 1.04 8.91 -21.70
N ALA A 12 -0.17 9.47 -21.80
CA ALA A 12 -1.00 9.77 -20.62
C ALA A 12 -2.25 8.88 -20.48
N VAL A 13 -2.66 8.14 -21.51
CA VAL A 13 -3.91 7.35 -21.51
C VAL A 13 -3.63 5.88 -21.77
N LEU A 14 -2.92 5.58 -22.86
CA LEU A 14 -2.69 4.19 -23.29
C LEU A 14 -1.88 3.32 -22.31
N PRO A 15 -0.91 3.84 -21.50
CA PRO A 15 -0.12 3.01 -20.60
C PRO A 15 -0.96 2.17 -19.64
N LYS A 16 -2.06 2.73 -19.11
CA LYS A 16 -2.98 2.02 -18.23
C LYS A 16 -3.61 0.79 -18.91
N PHE A 17 -3.96 0.91 -20.18
CA PHE A 17 -4.59 -0.20 -20.90
C PHE A 17 -3.56 -1.24 -21.30
N TYR A 18 -2.36 -0.81 -21.71
CA TYR A 18 -1.28 -1.73 -22.08
C TYR A 18 -0.72 -2.51 -20.90
N SER A 19 -0.61 -1.90 -19.72
CA SER A 19 -0.19 -2.63 -18.51
C SER A 19 -1.17 -3.74 -18.13
N GLY A 20 -2.47 -3.54 -18.38
CA GLY A 20 -3.50 -4.55 -18.14
C GLY A 20 -3.48 -5.75 -19.11
N ASP A 21 -2.64 -5.72 -20.15
CA ASP A 21 -2.53 -6.80 -21.14
C ASP A 21 -1.13 -7.45 -21.15
N LEU A 22 -0.22 -7.08 -20.23
CA LEU A 22 1.16 -7.54 -20.27
C LEU A 22 1.28 -9.00 -19.81
N HIS A 23 1.72 -9.90 -20.70
CA HIS A 23 1.83 -11.33 -20.41
C HIS A 23 3.00 -11.62 -19.44
N PRO A 24 2.78 -12.35 -18.33
CA PRO A 24 3.79 -12.52 -17.28
C PRO A 24 5.02 -13.31 -17.72
N GLU A 25 4.87 -14.31 -18.59
CA GLU A 25 6.01 -15.10 -19.10
C GLU A 25 6.88 -14.29 -20.06
N THR A 26 6.25 -13.54 -20.96
CA THR A 26 6.95 -12.62 -21.86
C THR A 26 7.69 -11.57 -21.06
N TRP A 27 7.05 -11.01 -20.02
CA TRP A 27 7.68 -10.06 -19.12
C TRP A 27 8.87 -10.65 -18.36
N ARG A 28 8.75 -11.86 -17.83
CA ARG A 28 9.85 -12.54 -17.12
C ARG A 28 11.10 -12.65 -17.97
N VAL A 29 10.97 -13.10 -19.22
CA VAL A 29 12.11 -13.20 -20.14
C VAL A 29 12.60 -11.81 -20.55
N PHE A 30 11.68 -10.94 -21.00
CA PHE A 30 12.01 -9.59 -21.47
C PHE A 30 12.74 -8.75 -20.41
N SER A 31 12.29 -8.78 -19.16
CA SER A 31 12.90 -8.04 -18.05
C SER A 31 14.27 -8.58 -17.62
N SER A 32 14.58 -9.85 -17.91
CA SER A 32 15.88 -10.45 -17.62
C SER A 32 16.96 -10.16 -18.67
N CYS A 33 16.58 -9.64 -19.85
CA CYS A 33 17.51 -9.35 -20.93
C CYS A 33 18.19 -7.98 -20.74
N GLY A 34 19.49 -7.91 -21.07
CA GLY A 34 20.28 -6.67 -21.03
C GLY A 34 19.81 -5.64 -22.06
N THR A 35 19.79 -6.00 -23.35
CA THR A 35 19.30 -5.14 -24.43
C THR A 35 17.96 -5.65 -24.97
N LYS A 36 16.98 -4.76 -25.06
CA LYS A 36 15.57 -5.07 -25.32
C LYS A 36 15.07 -4.32 -26.55
N CYS A 37 14.65 -5.07 -27.57
CA CYS A 37 14.03 -4.53 -28.78
C CYS A 37 12.60 -5.04 -28.93
N VAL A 38 11.65 -4.15 -29.25
CA VAL A 38 10.25 -4.48 -29.46
C VAL A 38 9.85 -4.23 -30.92
N LEU A 39 9.34 -5.29 -31.58
CA LEU A 39 8.79 -5.26 -32.94
C LEU A 39 7.26 -5.27 -32.90
N THR A 40 6.61 -4.20 -33.36
CA THR A 40 5.16 -4.04 -33.22
C THR A 40 4.45 -3.64 -34.51
N ALA A 41 3.27 -4.23 -34.75
CA ALA A 41 2.41 -3.84 -35.86
C ALA A 41 1.64 -2.54 -35.57
N ASN A 42 1.56 -2.14 -34.30
CA ASN A 42 0.90 -0.90 -33.91
C ASN A 42 1.74 0.31 -34.37
N PRO A 43 1.08 1.46 -34.63
CA PRO A 43 1.80 2.71 -34.83
C PRO A 43 2.82 2.98 -33.73
N ARG A 44 4.10 3.17 -34.07
CA ARG A 44 5.19 3.35 -33.08
C ARG A 44 4.83 4.44 -32.07
N ILE A 45 4.38 5.57 -32.58
CA ILE A 45 3.97 6.75 -31.80
C ILE A 45 2.92 6.46 -30.70
N MET A 46 2.13 5.40 -30.83
CA MET A 46 1.10 5.04 -29.85
C MET A 46 1.62 4.16 -28.72
N VAL A 47 2.72 3.42 -28.92
CA VAL A 47 3.20 2.38 -28.01
C VAL A 47 4.59 2.66 -27.45
N GLU A 48 5.39 3.46 -28.15
CA GLU A 48 6.79 3.69 -27.83
C GLU A 48 7.00 4.27 -26.42
N ALA A 49 6.18 5.24 -26.02
CA ALA A 49 6.25 5.82 -24.67
C ALA A 49 6.05 4.75 -23.59
N PHE A 50 5.05 3.88 -23.74
CA PHE A 50 4.81 2.79 -22.81
C PHE A 50 5.98 1.80 -22.77
N LEU A 51 6.42 1.34 -23.95
CA LEU A 51 7.47 0.33 -24.06
C LEU A 51 8.82 0.83 -23.52
N LYS A 52 9.19 2.08 -23.79
CA LYS A 52 10.45 2.66 -23.30
C LYS A 52 10.38 3.03 -21.82
N GLU A 53 9.38 3.81 -21.41
CA GLU A 53 9.35 4.36 -20.04
C GLU A 53 8.93 3.35 -18.96
N TYR A 54 8.05 2.40 -19.31
CA TYR A 54 7.45 1.49 -18.32
C TYR A 54 8.02 0.08 -18.40
N LEU A 55 8.38 -0.39 -19.61
CA LEU A 55 8.96 -1.72 -19.80
C LEU A 55 10.49 -1.70 -19.97
N GLY A 56 11.08 -0.54 -20.25
CA GLY A 56 12.52 -0.40 -20.46
C GLY A 56 13.01 -1.03 -21.76
N ALA A 57 12.24 -0.91 -22.83
CA ALA A 57 12.71 -1.21 -24.17
C ALA A 57 13.76 -0.17 -24.60
N ASP A 58 14.91 -0.62 -25.12
CA ASP A 58 15.95 0.26 -25.66
C ASP A 58 15.59 0.72 -27.07
N LEU A 59 14.99 -0.19 -27.84
CA LEU A 59 14.58 0.07 -29.22
C LEU A 59 13.13 -0.38 -29.48
N VAL A 60 12.37 0.47 -30.17
CA VAL A 60 11.01 0.16 -30.61
C VAL A 60 10.92 0.36 -32.12
N ILE A 61 10.64 -0.73 -32.83
CA ILE A 61 10.44 -0.74 -34.28
C ILE A 61 8.95 -1.01 -34.50
N GLY A 62 8.23 0.00 -34.98
CA GLY A 62 6.78 -0.06 -35.16
C GLY A 62 6.35 0.35 -36.56
N THR A 63 5.05 0.24 -36.81
CA THR A 63 4.45 0.83 -38.02
C THR A 63 4.55 2.35 -37.93
N GLU A 64 4.98 3.01 -39.00
CA GLU A 64 5.08 4.47 -39.04
C GLU A 64 3.84 5.07 -39.71
N ILE A 65 3.28 6.13 -39.11
CA ILE A 65 2.12 6.83 -39.66
C ILE A 65 2.57 8.00 -40.53
N SER A 66 1.87 8.20 -41.64
CA SER A 66 2.09 9.34 -42.52
C SER A 66 1.56 10.61 -41.86
N THR A 67 2.34 11.68 -41.94
CA THR A 67 2.01 12.98 -41.38
C THR A 67 2.14 14.08 -42.44
N TYR A 68 1.24 15.06 -42.37
CA TYR A 68 1.28 16.25 -43.22
C TYR A 68 1.01 17.48 -42.35
N LYS A 69 1.94 18.44 -42.36
CA LYS A 69 1.86 19.68 -41.57
C LYS A 69 1.50 19.44 -40.08
N GLY A 70 2.17 18.44 -39.46
CA GLY A 70 1.96 18.11 -38.04
C GLY A 70 0.62 17.40 -37.72
N ARG A 71 -0.10 16.91 -38.74
CA ARG A 71 -1.34 16.14 -38.58
C ARG A 71 -1.18 14.73 -39.16
N ALA A 72 -1.68 13.74 -38.47
CA ALA A 72 -1.74 12.37 -38.99
C ALA A 72 -2.74 12.30 -40.15
N THR A 73 -2.32 11.71 -41.27
CA THR A 73 -3.14 11.53 -42.48
C THR A 73 -4.10 10.34 -42.37
N GLY A 74 -3.86 9.44 -41.41
CA GLY A 74 -4.58 8.17 -41.26
C GLY A 74 -3.99 7.02 -42.09
N LEU A 75 -2.98 7.30 -42.93
CA LEU A 75 -2.26 6.31 -43.73
C LEU A 75 -0.93 5.94 -43.07
N VAL A 76 -0.40 4.77 -43.41
CA VAL A 76 0.93 4.30 -42.98
C VAL A 76 1.98 4.66 -44.04
N THR A 77 3.22 4.91 -43.63
CA THR A 77 4.33 5.12 -44.57
C THR A 77 4.89 3.79 -45.06
N SER A 78 5.58 3.80 -46.22
CA SER A 78 6.33 2.63 -46.70
C SER A 78 7.31 2.12 -45.63
N PRO A 79 7.45 0.80 -45.40
CA PRO A 79 6.91 -0.34 -46.18
C PRO A 79 5.47 -0.77 -45.82
N GLY A 80 4.75 0.01 -45.01
CA GLY A 80 3.40 -0.28 -44.56
C GLY A 80 3.36 -0.89 -43.16
N ILE A 81 2.37 -1.73 -42.89
CA ILE A 81 2.17 -2.33 -41.56
C ILE A 81 3.30 -3.31 -41.27
N LEU A 82 3.92 -3.19 -40.09
CA LEU A 82 5.06 -4.01 -39.67
C LEU A 82 4.61 -5.41 -39.19
N VAL A 83 4.41 -6.32 -40.14
CA VAL A 83 4.00 -7.72 -39.91
C VAL A 83 4.79 -8.65 -40.84
N GLY A 84 5.05 -9.90 -40.44
CA GLY A 84 5.67 -10.88 -41.33
C GLY A 84 7.09 -10.49 -41.71
N LYS A 85 7.38 -10.52 -43.01
CA LYS A 85 8.69 -10.17 -43.58
C LYS A 85 9.10 -8.73 -43.24
N ASN A 86 8.16 -7.80 -43.10
CA ASN A 86 8.47 -6.42 -42.75
C ASN A 86 9.09 -6.31 -41.34
N LYS A 87 8.67 -7.13 -40.37
CA LYS A 87 9.32 -7.19 -39.04
C LYS A 87 10.74 -7.71 -39.16
N ALA A 88 10.96 -8.75 -39.96
CA ALA A 88 12.27 -9.35 -40.18
C ALA A 88 13.23 -8.36 -40.85
N GLU A 89 12.77 -7.62 -41.86
CA GLU A 89 13.55 -6.56 -42.52
C GLU A 89 13.85 -5.40 -41.57
N GLY A 90 12.86 -4.95 -40.79
CA GLY A 90 13.05 -3.93 -39.76
C GLY A 90 14.12 -4.33 -38.73
N LEU A 91 14.11 -5.59 -38.29
CA LEU A 91 15.10 -6.13 -37.37
C LEU A 91 16.51 -6.16 -38.00
N ARG A 92 16.64 -6.64 -39.25
CA ARG A 92 17.93 -6.63 -39.98
C ARG A 92 18.47 -5.22 -40.17
N LYS A 93 17.60 -4.26 -40.48
CA LYS A 93 18.02 -2.86 -40.65
C LYS A 93 18.54 -2.27 -39.34
N ALA A 94 17.97 -2.66 -38.20
CA ALA A 94 18.37 -2.15 -36.90
C ALA A 94 19.67 -2.79 -36.35
N PHE A 95 19.86 -4.09 -36.55
CA PHE A 95 20.99 -4.83 -35.98
C PHE A 95 22.08 -5.22 -36.99
N GLY A 96 21.87 -4.95 -38.28
CA GLY A 96 22.82 -5.30 -39.34
C GLY A 96 23.13 -6.80 -39.35
N ASN A 97 24.40 -7.13 -39.10
CA ASN A 97 24.90 -8.51 -39.03
C ASN A 97 24.84 -9.11 -37.62
N THR A 98 24.45 -8.35 -36.60
CA THR A 98 24.38 -8.82 -35.23
C THR A 98 23.10 -9.63 -35.02
N THR A 99 23.26 -10.89 -34.60
CA THR A 99 22.14 -11.82 -34.39
C THR A 99 21.58 -11.70 -32.97
N PRO A 100 20.30 -11.35 -32.78
CA PRO A 100 19.67 -11.34 -31.47
C PRO A 100 19.62 -12.74 -30.87
N GLU A 101 19.77 -12.84 -29.55
CA GLU A 101 19.87 -14.14 -28.88
C GLU A 101 18.50 -14.80 -28.69
N ILE A 102 17.50 -14.03 -28.27
CA ILE A 102 16.18 -14.55 -27.95
C ILE A 102 15.13 -13.81 -28.80
N GLY A 103 14.30 -14.57 -29.51
CA GLY A 103 13.12 -14.09 -30.23
C GLY A 103 11.84 -14.52 -29.52
N ILE A 104 10.92 -13.58 -29.25
CA ILE A 104 9.62 -13.88 -28.64
C ILE A 104 8.51 -13.39 -29.57
N GLY A 105 7.61 -14.28 -29.98
CA GLY A 105 6.45 -13.96 -30.82
C GLY A 105 5.14 -14.46 -30.22
N ASP A 106 4.00 -13.93 -30.71
CA ASP A 106 2.65 -14.33 -30.27
C ASP A 106 1.77 -14.91 -31.40
N ARG A 107 2.31 -15.00 -32.62
CA ARG A 107 1.57 -15.39 -33.83
C ARG A 107 2.47 -15.94 -34.92
N LYS A 108 1.88 -16.69 -35.86
CA LYS A 108 2.62 -17.27 -37.00
C LYS A 108 3.30 -16.22 -37.90
N THR A 109 2.76 -15.01 -37.96
CA THR A 109 3.37 -13.92 -38.74
C THR A 109 4.66 -13.38 -38.11
N ASP A 110 5.04 -13.83 -36.90
CA ASP A 110 6.29 -13.45 -36.24
C ASP A 110 7.44 -14.42 -36.56
N HIS A 111 7.16 -15.62 -37.09
CA HIS A 111 8.19 -16.58 -37.51
C HIS A 111 9.33 -15.98 -38.35
N PRO A 112 9.09 -15.08 -39.34
CA PRO A 112 10.16 -14.55 -40.16
C PRO A 112 11.26 -13.80 -39.39
N PHE A 113 10.93 -13.06 -38.32
CA PHE A 113 11.97 -12.40 -37.51
C PHE A 113 12.52 -13.35 -36.44
N MET A 114 11.68 -14.24 -35.91
CA MET A 114 12.10 -15.24 -34.93
C MET A 114 13.19 -16.16 -35.51
N ASN A 115 13.06 -16.56 -36.78
CA ASN A 115 14.06 -17.36 -37.49
C ASN A 115 15.42 -16.65 -37.66
N ILE A 116 15.49 -15.35 -37.37
CA ILE A 116 16.77 -14.60 -37.35
C ILE A 116 17.44 -14.77 -35.98
N CYS A 117 16.69 -14.92 -34.89
CA CYS A 117 17.23 -15.05 -33.54
C CYS A 117 17.88 -16.42 -33.29
N LYS A 118 18.85 -16.50 -32.37
CA LYS A 118 19.51 -17.78 -31.99
C LYS A 118 18.51 -18.78 -31.40
N GLU A 119 17.69 -18.32 -30.46
CA GLU A 119 16.60 -19.07 -29.85
C GLU A 119 15.28 -18.33 -30.03
N SER A 120 14.17 -19.08 -30.09
CA SER A 120 12.86 -18.50 -30.38
C SER A 120 11.73 -19.19 -29.66
N TYR A 121 10.88 -18.40 -29.03
CA TYR A 121 9.76 -18.86 -28.19
C TYR A 121 8.45 -18.25 -28.66
N MET A 122 7.43 -19.09 -28.78
CA MET A 122 6.07 -18.67 -29.15
C MET A 122 5.21 -18.63 -27.89
N VAL A 123 4.73 -17.44 -27.53
CA VAL A 123 3.84 -17.25 -26.39
C VAL A 123 2.41 -17.14 -26.91
N GLN A 124 1.61 -18.19 -26.71
CA GLN A 124 0.23 -18.19 -27.16
C GLN A 124 -0.61 -17.21 -26.34
N ARG A 125 -1.56 -16.53 -27.00
CA ARG A 125 -2.56 -15.73 -26.31
C ARG A 125 -3.49 -16.63 -25.50
N THR A 126 -3.16 -16.84 -24.24
CA THR A 126 -3.97 -17.62 -23.32
C THR A 126 -4.88 -16.66 -22.53
N PRO A 127 -6.19 -16.60 -22.81
CA PRO A 127 -7.09 -15.62 -22.18
C PRO A 127 -7.31 -15.83 -20.67
N LYS A 128 -6.73 -16.89 -20.08
CA LYS A 128 -6.85 -17.22 -18.65
C LYS A 128 -5.67 -16.72 -17.80
N VAL A 129 -4.63 -16.14 -18.42
CA VAL A 129 -3.44 -15.71 -17.68
C VAL A 129 -3.63 -14.28 -17.18
N GLN A 130 -3.42 -14.09 -15.88
CA GLN A 130 -3.49 -12.75 -15.27
C GLN A 130 -2.31 -11.90 -15.74
N PRO A 131 -2.53 -10.62 -16.09
CA PRO A 131 -1.47 -9.72 -16.53
C PRO A 131 -0.49 -9.41 -15.40
N VAL A 132 0.69 -8.93 -15.77
CA VAL A 132 1.72 -8.47 -14.83
C VAL A 132 1.16 -7.35 -13.93
N SER A 133 1.45 -7.46 -12.64
CA SER A 133 1.04 -6.45 -11.67
C SER A 133 1.79 -5.12 -11.90
N PRO A 134 1.13 -3.95 -11.87
CA PRO A 134 1.75 -2.66 -12.21
C PRO A 134 2.98 -2.27 -11.36
N ASP A 135 3.11 -2.80 -10.14
CA ASP A 135 4.26 -2.62 -9.24
C ASP A 135 5.55 -3.26 -9.77
N LYS A 136 5.45 -4.21 -10.71
CA LYS A 136 6.60 -4.85 -11.34
C LYS A 136 7.17 -4.06 -12.52
N LEU A 137 6.48 -3.00 -12.96
CA LEU A 137 6.96 -2.14 -14.04
C LEU A 137 8.08 -1.22 -13.55
N LEU A 138 8.96 -0.78 -14.46
CA LEU A 138 10.09 0.10 -14.08
C LEU A 138 9.65 1.44 -13.51
N LYS A 139 8.47 1.90 -13.92
CA LYS A 139 7.87 3.16 -13.48
C LYS A 139 6.40 2.91 -13.13
N PRO A 140 5.92 3.38 -11.97
CA PRO A 140 4.50 3.28 -11.63
C PRO A 140 3.66 4.15 -12.57
N ILE A 141 2.48 3.66 -12.94
CA ILE A 141 1.53 4.39 -13.81
C ILE A 141 0.70 5.34 -12.96
N VAL A 142 1.35 6.41 -12.50
CA VAL A 142 0.76 7.34 -11.51
C VAL A 142 -0.34 8.23 -12.09
N PHE A 143 -0.18 8.66 -13.33
CA PHE A 143 -1.10 9.59 -13.98
C PHE A 143 -1.76 8.94 -15.19
N HIS A 144 -3.10 8.85 -15.14
CA HIS A 144 -3.91 8.48 -16.29
C HIS A 144 -4.93 9.58 -16.58
N ASP A 145 -4.86 10.16 -17.77
CA ASP A 145 -5.62 11.36 -18.16
C ASP A 145 -6.80 11.06 -19.12
N GLY A 146 -7.19 9.79 -19.26
CA GLY A 146 -8.27 9.39 -20.18
C GLY A 146 -9.67 9.54 -19.59
N ARG A 147 -10.67 9.84 -20.42
CA ARG A 147 -12.10 9.87 -19.99
C ARG A 147 -12.73 8.49 -19.87
N LEU A 148 -12.11 7.44 -20.40
CA LEU A 148 -12.70 6.10 -20.39
C LEU A 148 -12.22 5.28 -19.19
N VAL A 149 -13.18 4.65 -18.51
CA VAL A 149 -12.90 3.74 -17.40
C VAL A 149 -12.39 2.41 -17.94
N GLN A 150 -13.14 1.85 -18.88
CA GLN A 150 -12.88 0.55 -19.50
C GLN A 150 -12.11 0.69 -20.81
N LYS A 151 -11.43 -0.38 -21.21
CA LYS A 151 -10.76 -0.48 -22.50
C LYS A 151 -11.80 -0.41 -23.62
N PRO A 152 -11.62 0.46 -24.64
CA PRO A 152 -12.56 0.59 -25.74
C PRO A 152 -12.41 -0.58 -26.73
N SER A 153 -12.82 -1.79 -26.33
CA SER A 153 -13.02 -2.88 -27.28
C SER A 153 -14.11 -2.49 -28.30
N PRO A 154 -14.19 -3.10 -29.50
CA PRO A 154 -15.22 -2.75 -30.48
C PRO A 154 -16.64 -2.77 -29.91
N LEU A 155 -16.95 -3.78 -29.08
CA LEU A 155 -18.23 -3.88 -28.39
C LEU A 155 -18.42 -2.74 -27.36
N MET A 156 -17.42 -2.49 -26.50
CA MET A 156 -17.51 -1.41 -25.51
C MET A 156 -17.59 -0.03 -26.16
N ALA A 157 -16.87 0.19 -27.25
CA ALA A 157 -16.93 1.42 -28.02
C ALA A 157 -18.33 1.65 -28.61
N LEU A 158 -18.94 0.61 -29.18
CA LEU A 158 -20.33 0.68 -29.66
C LEU A 158 -21.29 1.01 -28.52
N LEU A 159 -21.19 0.31 -27.39
CA LEU A 159 -22.03 0.57 -26.21
C LEU A 159 -21.85 2.00 -25.68
N ILE A 160 -20.62 2.51 -25.63
CA ILE A 160 -20.34 3.89 -25.23
C ILE A 160 -21.02 4.88 -26.18
N ILE A 161 -20.89 4.68 -27.49
CA ILE A 161 -21.49 5.57 -28.50
C ILE A 161 -23.02 5.59 -28.38
N LEU A 162 -23.65 4.42 -28.24
CA LEU A 162 -25.10 4.29 -28.07
C LEU A 162 -25.58 4.88 -26.74
N TRP A 163 -24.76 4.80 -25.69
CA TRP A 163 -25.10 5.31 -24.38
C TRP A 163 -24.97 6.83 -24.25
N ILE A 164 -24.06 7.48 -24.99
CA ILE A 164 -23.78 8.93 -24.83
C ILE A 164 -25.06 9.81 -24.85
N PRO A 165 -26.00 9.67 -25.81
CA PRO A 165 -27.20 10.51 -25.84
C PRO A 165 -28.09 10.32 -24.59
N ILE A 166 -28.31 9.06 -24.20
CA ILE A 166 -29.14 8.69 -23.04
C ILE A 166 -28.46 9.15 -21.74
N GLY A 167 -27.17 8.83 -21.60
CA GLY A 167 -26.35 9.19 -20.47
C GLY A 167 -26.25 10.70 -20.29
N PHE A 168 -26.19 11.48 -21.37
CA PHE A 168 -26.11 12.94 -21.30
C PHE A 168 -27.41 13.55 -20.75
N ILE A 169 -28.57 13.07 -21.22
CA ILE A 169 -29.88 13.49 -20.67
C ILE A 169 -29.98 13.12 -19.19
N LEU A 170 -29.61 11.88 -18.84
CA LEU A 170 -29.58 11.42 -17.45
C LEU A 170 -28.63 12.26 -16.58
N ALA A 171 -27.48 12.66 -17.12
CA ALA A 171 -26.55 13.55 -16.43
C ALA A 171 -27.16 14.92 -16.16
N CYS A 172 -27.88 15.50 -17.14
CA CYS A 172 -28.59 16.76 -16.95
C CYS A 172 -29.64 16.66 -15.83
N ILE A 173 -30.43 15.58 -15.81
CA ILE A 173 -31.44 15.33 -14.75
C ILE A 173 -30.77 15.22 -13.38
N ARG A 174 -29.66 14.47 -13.28
CA ARG A 174 -28.90 14.31 -12.03
C ARG A 174 -28.29 15.62 -11.55
N ILE A 175 -27.70 16.41 -12.45
CA ILE A 175 -27.16 17.75 -12.13
C ILE A 175 -28.28 18.68 -11.66
N ALA A 176 -29.42 18.68 -12.35
CA ALA A 176 -30.60 19.48 -11.97
C ALA A 176 -31.13 19.06 -10.59
N ALA A 177 -31.22 17.77 -10.30
CA ALA A 177 -31.63 17.28 -8.99
C ALA A 177 -30.68 17.75 -7.87
N GLY A 178 -29.37 17.76 -8.11
CA GLY A 178 -28.40 18.30 -7.15
C GLY A 178 -28.51 19.82 -6.96
N SER A 179 -28.86 20.55 -8.02
CA SER A 179 -28.87 22.03 -8.07
C SER A 179 -30.18 22.67 -7.62
N LEU A 180 -31.31 22.02 -7.87
CA LEU A 180 -32.65 22.58 -7.65
C LEU A 180 -33.31 22.08 -6.37
N LEU A 181 -32.89 20.93 -5.83
CA LEU A 181 -33.50 20.36 -4.62
C LEU A 181 -32.78 20.84 -3.34
N PRO A 182 -33.50 20.93 -2.21
CA PRO A 182 -32.88 21.15 -0.91
C PRO A 182 -31.88 20.03 -0.57
N MET A 183 -30.73 20.38 0.00
CA MET A 183 -29.64 19.42 0.32
C MET A 183 -30.07 18.14 1.06
N PRO A 184 -30.97 18.17 2.06
CA PRO A 184 -31.46 16.95 2.71
C PRO A 184 -32.17 15.98 1.75
N MET A 185 -32.80 16.49 0.68
CA MET A 185 -33.50 15.69 -0.32
C MET A 185 -32.58 15.18 -1.42
N VAL A 186 -31.44 15.84 -1.67
CA VAL A 186 -30.49 15.48 -2.73
C VAL A 186 -29.99 14.05 -2.57
N TYR A 187 -29.73 13.58 -1.34
CA TYR A 187 -29.32 12.20 -1.07
C TYR A 187 -30.34 11.18 -1.61
N HIS A 188 -31.62 11.41 -1.34
CA HIS A 188 -32.70 10.54 -1.78
C HIS A 188 -32.94 10.65 -3.29
N ALA A 189 -32.88 11.86 -3.85
CA ALA A 189 -33.01 12.08 -5.28
C ALA A 189 -31.89 11.41 -6.08
N PHE A 190 -30.64 11.53 -5.62
CA PHE A 190 -29.50 10.83 -6.20
C PHE A 190 -29.69 9.32 -6.16
N ARG A 191 -30.12 8.75 -5.04
CA ARG A 191 -30.42 7.33 -4.93
C ARG A 191 -31.50 6.89 -5.93
N ALA A 192 -32.58 7.65 -6.06
CA ALA A 192 -33.66 7.37 -7.02
C ALA A 192 -33.18 7.45 -8.48
N LEU A 193 -32.27 8.38 -8.77
CA LEU A 193 -31.66 8.54 -10.09
C LEU A 193 -30.48 7.58 -10.35
N GLY A 194 -30.21 6.62 -9.46
CA GLY A 194 -29.17 5.59 -9.63
C GLY A 194 -27.76 6.01 -9.25
N VAL A 195 -27.59 7.15 -8.56
CA VAL A 195 -26.34 7.62 -7.96
C VAL A 195 -26.28 7.16 -6.51
N ARG A 196 -25.34 6.27 -6.18
CA ARG A 196 -25.21 5.72 -4.82
C ARG A 196 -24.27 6.57 -3.98
N VAL A 197 -24.71 6.99 -2.80
CA VAL A 197 -23.87 7.70 -1.83
C VAL A 197 -23.77 6.88 -0.55
N THR A 198 -22.56 6.49 -0.19
CA THR A 198 -22.25 5.73 1.03
C THR A 198 -21.52 6.65 1.99
N ILE A 199 -21.98 6.70 3.24
CA ILE A 199 -21.40 7.53 4.29
C ILE A 199 -20.76 6.59 5.32
N LYS A 200 -19.51 6.85 5.68
CA LYS A 200 -18.78 6.12 6.71
C LYS A 200 -18.23 7.09 7.76
N GLY A 201 -18.08 6.61 8.99
CA GLY A 201 -17.73 7.45 10.14
C GLY A 201 -18.90 8.33 10.58
N THR A 202 -18.65 9.16 11.59
CA THR A 202 -19.68 10.02 12.20
C THR A 202 -19.52 11.45 11.71
N PRO A 203 -20.44 11.98 10.88
CA PRO A 203 -20.39 13.37 10.47
C PRO A 203 -20.56 14.31 11.67
N PRO A 204 -19.79 15.41 11.77
CA PRO A 204 -19.93 16.35 12.88
C PRO A 204 -21.28 17.09 12.81
N PRO A 205 -21.83 17.52 13.97
CA PRO A 205 -23.08 18.26 14.03
C PRO A 205 -22.98 19.64 13.38
N ARG A 206 -24.11 20.36 13.29
CA ARG A 206 -24.09 21.74 12.82
C ARG A 206 -23.49 22.65 13.90
N PRO A 207 -22.60 23.62 13.55
CA PRO A 207 -22.08 24.56 14.51
C PRO A 207 -23.23 25.44 15.02
N GLU A 208 -23.37 25.54 16.34
CA GLU A 208 -24.38 26.36 16.98
C GLU A 208 -23.85 27.78 17.18
N LYS A 209 -24.33 28.73 16.36
CA LYS A 209 -23.91 30.14 16.41
C LYS A 209 -24.21 30.81 17.76
N SER A 210 -25.22 30.32 18.49
CA SER A 210 -25.59 30.78 19.84
C SER A 210 -24.52 30.50 20.90
N LEU A 211 -23.68 29.48 20.70
CA LEU A 211 -22.62 29.06 21.62
C LEU A 211 -21.24 29.62 21.24
N GLY A 212 -21.17 30.50 20.24
CA GLY A 212 -19.90 31.07 19.75
C GLY A 212 -19.00 30.07 19.02
N GLN A 213 -19.54 28.90 18.63
CA GLN A 213 -18.80 27.87 17.90
C GLN A 213 -18.47 28.34 16.47
N THR A 214 -17.21 28.21 16.09
CA THR A 214 -16.78 28.42 14.69
C THR A 214 -17.09 27.19 13.84
N GLY A 215 -17.23 27.39 12.53
CA GLY A 215 -17.54 26.29 11.60
C GLY A 215 -16.41 25.28 11.48
N VAL A 216 -16.76 24.07 11.08
CA VAL A 216 -15.81 22.97 10.85
C VAL A 216 -15.16 23.13 9.48
N LEU A 217 -13.83 23.03 9.43
CA LEU A 217 -13.06 22.96 8.19
C LEU A 217 -12.91 21.51 7.75
N PHE A 218 -13.61 21.13 6.69
CA PHE A 218 -13.49 19.82 6.07
C PHE A 218 -12.38 19.81 5.03
N VAL A 219 -11.47 18.86 5.13
CA VAL A 219 -10.36 18.69 4.18
C VAL A 219 -10.57 17.41 3.38
N CYS A 220 -10.94 17.55 2.10
CA CYS A 220 -11.27 16.44 1.20
C CYS A 220 -10.08 15.93 0.38
N SER A 221 -9.97 14.62 0.19
CA SER A 221 -9.07 14.05 -0.83
C SER A 221 -9.64 14.37 -2.20
N HIS A 222 -8.93 15.10 -3.05
CA HIS A 222 -9.47 15.67 -4.30
C HIS A 222 -9.52 14.61 -5.43
N ARG A 223 -10.57 13.79 -5.46
CA ARG A 223 -10.84 12.77 -6.49
C ARG A 223 -11.49 13.36 -7.73
N THR A 224 -12.51 14.18 -7.53
CA THR A 224 -13.22 14.87 -8.60
C THR A 224 -13.56 16.28 -8.17
N LEU A 225 -13.94 17.09 -9.15
CA LEU A 225 -14.57 18.37 -8.90
C LEU A 225 -15.83 18.28 -8.00
N LEU A 226 -16.51 17.13 -7.98
CA LEU A 226 -17.79 16.95 -7.30
C LEU A 226 -17.64 16.64 -5.82
N ASP A 227 -16.42 16.48 -5.30
CA ASP A 227 -16.20 16.07 -3.91
C ASP A 227 -16.91 16.99 -2.91
N PRO A 228 -16.80 18.34 -3.01
CA PRO A 228 -17.53 19.24 -2.12
C PRO A 228 -19.06 19.08 -2.17
N ILE A 229 -19.60 18.71 -3.33
CA ILE A 229 -21.04 18.50 -3.54
C ILE A 229 -21.49 17.21 -2.85
N PHE A 230 -20.73 16.12 -3.01
CA PHE A 230 -21.04 14.86 -2.35
C PHE A 230 -20.83 14.93 -0.84
N LEU A 231 -19.86 15.71 -0.37
CA LEU A 231 -19.69 16.01 1.04
C LEU A 231 -20.91 16.78 1.60
N SER A 232 -21.37 17.82 0.89
CA SER A 232 -22.57 18.57 1.28
C SER A 232 -23.82 17.69 1.30
N THR A 233 -23.94 16.79 0.32
CA THR A 233 -25.01 15.78 0.27
C THR A 233 -24.93 14.84 1.47
N ALA A 234 -23.73 14.37 1.84
CA ALA A 234 -23.52 13.48 2.98
C ALA A 234 -23.85 14.15 4.32
N LEU A 235 -23.60 15.46 4.45
CA LEU A 235 -23.92 16.24 5.64
C LEU A 235 -25.38 16.74 5.67
N GLY A 236 -26.12 16.60 4.56
CA GLY A 236 -27.48 17.12 4.43
C GLY A 236 -27.56 18.66 4.53
N ARG A 237 -26.48 19.37 4.19
CA ARG A 237 -26.40 20.84 4.22
C ARG A 237 -25.38 21.36 3.21
N ALA A 238 -25.65 22.54 2.66
CA ALA A 238 -24.75 23.17 1.70
C ALA A 238 -23.53 23.74 2.42
N ILE A 239 -22.33 23.37 1.97
CA ILE A 239 -21.06 23.85 2.52
C ILE A 239 -20.30 24.59 1.41
N PRO A 240 -19.90 25.84 1.62
CA PRO A 240 -19.07 26.57 0.66
C PRO A 240 -17.76 25.85 0.37
N ALA A 241 -17.35 25.82 -0.90
CA ALA A 241 -16.13 25.18 -1.35
C ALA A 241 -15.08 26.20 -1.77
N VAL A 242 -13.88 26.06 -1.22
CA VAL A 242 -12.72 26.86 -1.59
C VAL A 242 -11.92 26.15 -2.68
N THR A 243 -11.67 26.81 -3.81
CA THR A 243 -11.02 26.20 -4.98
C THR A 243 -9.94 27.11 -5.57
N TYR A 244 -8.85 26.51 -6.07
CA TYR A 244 -7.78 27.24 -6.77
C TYR A 244 -8.06 27.45 -8.26
N SER A 245 -8.87 26.59 -8.87
CA SER A 245 -9.17 26.62 -10.30
C SER A 245 -10.48 25.89 -10.56
N LEU A 246 -11.49 26.65 -11.01
CA LEU A 246 -12.80 26.14 -11.36
C LEU A 246 -13.26 26.75 -12.69
N SER A 247 -13.83 25.91 -13.58
CA SER A 247 -14.40 26.39 -14.83
C SER A 247 -15.66 27.23 -14.55
N ARG A 248 -15.89 28.29 -15.34
CA ARG A 248 -17.08 29.14 -15.17
C ARG A 248 -18.38 28.35 -15.29
N LEU A 249 -18.44 27.38 -16.20
CA LEU A 249 -19.60 26.51 -16.37
C LEU A 249 -19.88 25.71 -15.09
N SER A 250 -18.84 25.12 -14.51
CA SER A 250 -18.94 24.34 -13.27
C SER A 250 -19.38 25.19 -12.08
N GLU A 251 -18.96 26.45 -12.03
CA GLU A 251 -19.37 27.42 -11.01
C GLU A 251 -20.85 27.78 -11.13
N ILE A 252 -21.35 27.99 -12.36
CA ILE A 252 -22.77 28.29 -12.63
C ILE A 252 -23.69 27.13 -12.23
N ILE A 253 -23.29 25.89 -12.51
CA ILE A 253 -24.09 24.69 -12.21
C ILE A 253 -23.85 24.13 -10.80
N SER A 254 -23.06 24.81 -9.97
CA SER A 254 -22.74 24.32 -8.62
C SER A 254 -23.92 24.55 -7.67
N PRO A 255 -24.37 23.54 -6.92
CA PRO A 255 -25.43 23.68 -5.91
C PRO A 255 -24.93 24.37 -4.62
N ILE A 256 -23.62 24.58 -4.51
CA ILE A 256 -22.96 25.17 -3.36
C ILE A 256 -22.18 26.42 -3.79
N LYS A 257 -22.03 27.36 -2.85
CA LYS A 257 -21.19 28.54 -3.04
C LYS A 257 -19.75 28.10 -3.28
N THR A 258 -19.14 28.55 -4.36
CA THR A 258 -17.70 28.34 -4.61
C THR A 258 -16.95 29.64 -4.43
N VAL A 259 -15.77 29.58 -3.84
CA VAL A 259 -14.92 30.73 -3.55
C VAL A 259 -13.54 30.46 -4.15
N ARG A 260 -13.04 31.41 -4.95
CA ARG A 260 -11.73 31.30 -5.62
C ARG A 260 -10.63 31.87 -4.73
N LEU A 261 -9.56 31.10 -4.54
CA LEU A 261 -8.36 31.57 -3.84
C LEU A 261 -7.48 32.43 -4.75
N ASN A 262 -6.82 33.42 -4.16
CA ASN A 262 -5.96 34.38 -4.85
C ASN A 262 -4.50 33.90 -4.97
N ARG A 263 -4.16 32.73 -4.39
CA ARG A 263 -2.78 32.20 -4.28
C ARG A 263 -1.86 33.14 -3.49
N ASP A 264 -2.45 33.91 -2.58
CA ASP A 264 -1.78 34.82 -1.68
C ASP A 264 -2.09 34.35 -0.26
N ARG A 265 -1.07 33.85 0.44
CA ARG A 265 -1.24 33.17 1.73
C ARG A 265 -1.98 34.03 2.76
N ALA A 266 -1.70 35.33 2.82
CA ALA A 266 -2.30 36.22 3.82
C ALA A 266 -3.76 36.50 3.48
N LYS A 267 -4.05 36.85 2.24
CA LYS A 267 -5.43 37.13 1.78
C LYS A 267 -6.31 35.89 1.84
N ASP A 268 -5.77 34.74 1.47
CA ASP A 268 -6.47 33.47 1.49
C ASP A 268 -6.75 33.03 2.94
N ALA A 269 -5.80 33.23 3.87
CA ALA A 269 -6.00 32.99 5.30
C ALA A 269 -7.14 33.84 5.88
N ASP A 270 -7.13 35.15 5.62
CA ASP A 270 -8.15 36.08 6.12
C ASP A 270 -9.54 35.76 5.57
N MET A 271 -9.61 35.41 4.28
CA MET A 271 -10.85 34.98 3.64
C MET A 271 -11.39 33.68 4.25
N ILE A 272 -10.53 32.68 4.45
CA ILE A 272 -10.91 31.40 5.06
C ILE A 272 -11.39 31.62 6.50
N LYS A 273 -10.68 32.43 7.31
CA LYS A 273 -11.11 32.78 8.68
C LYS A 273 -12.49 33.44 8.69
N LYS A 274 -12.76 34.34 7.73
CA LYS A 274 -14.07 34.98 7.61
C LYS A 274 -15.16 33.97 7.29
N LEU A 275 -14.93 33.07 6.34
CA LEU A 275 -15.89 32.03 5.97
C LEU A 275 -16.16 31.04 7.11
N LEU A 276 -15.13 30.65 7.86
CA LEU A 276 -15.28 29.77 9.03
C LEU A 276 -16.08 30.40 10.18
N LYS A 277 -16.07 31.74 10.30
CA LYS A 277 -16.97 32.45 11.22
C LYS A 277 -18.43 32.42 10.75
N GLU A 278 -18.67 32.33 9.45
CA GLU A 278 -20.03 32.27 8.88
C GLU A 278 -20.64 30.87 8.97
N GLY A 279 -19.82 29.81 8.92
CA GLY A 279 -20.21 28.41 9.05
C GLY A 279 -19.13 27.45 8.56
N ASP A 280 -19.50 26.19 8.30
CA ASP A 280 -18.58 25.17 7.81
C ASP A 280 -17.97 25.53 6.45
N LEU A 281 -16.80 24.98 6.18
CA LEU A 281 -16.07 25.21 4.93
C LEU A 281 -15.44 23.92 4.44
N VAL A 282 -15.44 23.69 3.13
CA VAL A 282 -14.67 22.58 2.54
C VAL A 282 -13.53 23.10 1.69
N ILE A 283 -12.38 22.47 1.85
CA ILE A 283 -11.19 22.70 1.04
C ILE A 283 -10.63 21.39 0.53
N CYS A 284 -10.29 21.34 -0.76
CA CYS A 284 -9.54 20.23 -1.32
C CYS A 284 -8.10 20.75 -1.58
N PRO A 285 -7.10 20.35 -0.76
CA PRO A 285 -5.78 20.98 -0.71
C PRO A 285 -4.91 20.66 -1.94
N GLU A 286 -5.20 19.55 -2.62
CA GLU A 286 -4.54 19.21 -3.88
C GLU A 286 -5.10 20.10 -5.02
N GLY A 287 -4.23 20.86 -5.68
CA GLY A 287 -4.60 21.74 -6.79
C GLY A 287 -5.03 20.99 -8.07
N THR A 288 -4.89 19.67 -8.11
CA THR A 288 -5.24 18.80 -9.24
C THR A 288 -5.87 17.52 -8.75
N THR A 289 -6.99 17.11 -9.35
CA THR A 289 -7.67 15.85 -9.04
C THR A 289 -6.77 14.65 -9.34
N CYS A 290 -6.61 13.71 -8.39
CA CYS A 290 -5.85 12.48 -8.61
C CYS A 290 -6.70 11.21 -8.49
N ARG A 291 -6.43 10.23 -9.37
CA ARG A 291 -7.24 9.01 -9.52
C ARG A 291 -6.69 7.80 -8.77
N GLU A 292 -5.38 7.78 -8.52
CA GLU A 292 -4.74 6.75 -7.70
C GLU A 292 -4.98 7.02 -6.22
N PRO A 293 -4.96 6.00 -5.34
CA PRO A 293 -5.12 6.14 -3.90
C PRO A 293 -4.01 7.00 -3.27
N PHE A 294 -4.11 8.32 -3.42
CA PHE A 294 -3.19 9.28 -2.81
C PHE A 294 -3.79 9.95 -1.58
N LEU A 295 -2.82 10.26 -0.74
CA LEU A 295 -2.75 10.94 0.54
C LEU A 295 -3.55 12.25 0.63
N LEU A 296 -4.22 12.51 1.76
CA LEU A 296 -4.61 13.88 2.12
C LEU A 296 -3.33 14.68 2.44
N ARG A 297 -2.90 15.53 1.51
CA ARG A 297 -1.80 16.48 1.78
C ARG A 297 -2.35 17.71 2.47
N PHE A 298 -1.94 17.94 3.72
CA PHE A 298 -2.34 19.15 4.45
C PHE A 298 -1.35 20.26 4.15
N SER A 299 -1.85 21.45 3.80
CA SER A 299 -1.03 22.65 3.88
C SER A 299 -0.95 23.06 5.35
N ALA A 300 0.25 23.40 5.83
CA ALA A 300 0.45 23.99 7.16
C ALA A 300 -0.47 25.20 7.39
N LEU A 301 -0.81 25.93 6.30
CA LEU A 301 -1.76 27.03 6.34
C LEU A 301 -3.09 26.63 7.00
N PHE A 302 -3.66 25.45 6.73
CA PHE A 302 -5.00 25.11 7.22
C PHE A 302 -5.01 24.72 8.71
N ALA A 303 -3.95 24.07 9.17
CA ALA A 303 -3.75 23.75 10.58
C ALA A 303 -3.54 25.01 11.45
N GLU A 304 -3.07 26.11 10.85
CA GLU A 304 -2.91 27.41 11.53
C GLU A 304 -4.22 28.22 11.64
N LEU A 305 -5.31 27.81 10.97
CA LEU A 305 -6.53 28.64 10.87
C LEU A 305 -7.65 28.23 11.83
N THR A 306 -7.73 26.96 12.21
CA THR A 306 -8.77 26.45 13.11
C THR A 306 -8.36 25.12 13.75
N ASP A 307 -8.81 24.91 14.99
CA ASP A 307 -8.73 23.61 15.68
C ASP A 307 -9.89 22.68 15.29
N GLU A 308 -10.95 23.21 14.65
CA GLU A 308 -12.12 22.46 14.16
C GLU A 308 -11.88 21.87 12.76
N LEU A 309 -10.88 20.97 12.64
CA LEU A 309 -10.49 20.39 11.35
C LEU A 309 -10.86 18.90 11.25
N VAL A 310 -11.66 18.55 10.26
CA VAL A 310 -12.11 17.17 10.00
C VAL A 310 -11.63 16.70 8.62
N PRO A 311 -10.68 15.74 8.57
CA PRO A 311 -10.30 15.10 7.33
C PRO A 311 -11.44 14.24 6.76
N VAL A 312 -11.65 14.30 5.44
CA VAL A 312 -12.66 13.50 4.74
C VAL A 312 -12.02 12.73 3.58
N ALA A 313 -12.08 11.40 3.67
CA ALA A 313 -11.70 10.51 2.59
C ALA A 313 -12.83 10.43 1.56
N MET A 314 -12.49 10.72 0.31
CA MET A 314 -13.39 10.67 -0.84
C MET A 314 -12.96 9.52 -1.74
N SER A 315 -13.92 8.68 -2.12
CA SER A 315 -13.72 7.60 -3.09
C SER A 315 -14.91 7.55 -4.04
N ASN A 316 -14.64 7.31 -5.31
CA ASN A 316 -15.68 7.24 -6.34
C ASN A 316 -15.54 5.95 -7.16
N ARG A 317 -16.68 5.45 -7.62
CA ARG A 317 -16.75 4.30 -8.51
C ARG A 317 -17.51 4.70 -9.76
N MET A 318 -16.88 4.45 -10.89
CA MET A 318 -17.37 4.79 -12.23
C MET A 318 -17.24 3.57 -13.12
N SER A 319 -18.12 3.43 -14.11
CA SER A 319 -18.17 2.24 -14.97
C SER A 319 -17.83 2.53 -16.43
N MET A 320 -18.12 3.73 -16.93
CA MET A 320 -17.88 4.11 -18.33
C MET A 320 -16.94 5.31 -18.43
N PHE A 321 -17.20 6.37 -17.67
CA PHE A 321 -16.51 7.65 -17.82
C PHE A 321 -15.86 8.14 -16.53
N HIS A 322 -14.61 8.62 -16.62
CA HIS A 322 -13.95 9.35 -15.55
C HIS A 322 -14.50 10.77 -15.45
N GLY A 323 -14.87 11.19 -14.24
CA GLY A 323 -15.42 12.51 -13.95
C GLY A 323 -14.42 13.67 -13.99
N THR A 324 -13.12 13.43 -14.21
CA THR A 324 -12.10 14.49 -14.24
C THR A 324 -11.01 14.18 -15.25
N THR A 325 -10.38 15.21 -15.84
CA THR A 325 -9.11 15.09 -16.57
C THR A 325 -8.09 16.10 -16.05
N ALA A 326 -6.81 15.70 -16.03
CA ALA A 326 -5.68 16.57 -15.73
C ALA A 326 -5.49 17.62 -16.83
N ARG A 327 -5.61 17.23 -18.12
CA ARG A 327 -5.52 18.14 -19.27
C ARG A 327 -6.90 18.41 -19.88
N GLY A 328 -7.03 19.54 -20.58
CA GLY A 328 -8.22 19.91 -21.34
C GLY A 328 -9.27 20.72 -20.57
N TRP A 329 -10.42 20.92 -21.21
CA TRP A 329 -11.51 21.73 -20.65
C TRP A 329 -12.31 20.94 -19.60
N LYS A 330 -12.30 21.44 -18.36
CA LYS A 330 -12.91 20.78 -17.18
C LYS A 330 -14.41 21.04 -17.01
N GLY A 331 -15.04 21.84 -17.89
CA GLY A 331 -16.46 22.15 -17.79
C GLY A 331 -17.37 20.93 -17.92
N MET A 332 -16.91 19.88 -18.60
CA MET A 332 -17.66 18.63 -18.78
C MET A 332 -17.48 17.62 -17.65
N ASP A 333 -16.66 17.91 -16.64
CA ASP A 333 -16.36 17.00 -15.53
C ASP A 333 -17.61 16.47 -14.83
N PRO A 334 -18.59 17.32 -14.45
CA PRO A 334 -19.84 16.86 -13.84
C PRO A 334 -20.63 15.94 -14.77
N PHE A 335 -20.70 16.27 -16.05
CA PHE A 335 -21.45 15.50 -17.03
C PHE A 335 -20.86 14.10 -17.18
N TYR A 336 -19.55 13.96 -17.38
CA TYR A 336 -18.92 12.64 -17.50
C TYR A 336 -19.13 11.79 -16.26
N PHE A 337 -19.05 12.35 -15.05
CA PHE A 337 -19.37 11.60 -13.84
C PHE A 337 -20.82 11.10 -13.86
N PHE A 338 -21.79 12.01 -14.05
CA PHE A 338 -23.21 11.69 -14.00
C PHE A 338 -23.72 10.93 -15.23
N MET A 339 -22.96 10.84 -16.32
CA MET A 339 -23.26 9.99 -17.46
C MET A 339 -23.04 8.50 -17.17
N ASN A 340 -22.31 8.13 -16.11
CA ASN A 340 -22.15 6.72 -15.76
C ASN A 340 -23.53 6.08 -15.46
N PRO A 341 -23.81 4.84 -15.86
CA PRO A 341 -25.09 4.19 -15.54
C PRO A 341 -25.39 4.13 -14.03
N SER A 342 -24.41 3.68 -13.22
CA SER A 342 -24.55 3.60 -11.75
C SER A 342 -23.28 4.11 -11.06
N PRO A 343 -23.07 5.43 -11.01
CA PRO A 343 -21.95 6.01 -10.29
C PRO A 343 -22.17 5.82 -8.79
N ALA A 344 -21.07 5.65 -8.05
CA ALA A 344 -21.10 5.64 -6.59
C ALA A 344 -20.08 6.59 -6.01
N TYR A 345 -20.43 7.21 -4.88
CA TYR A 345 -19.57 8.05 -4.07
C TYR A 345 -19.53 7.50 -2.65
N GLU A 346 -18.34 7.34 -2.10
CA GLU A 346 -18.11 6.98 -0.72
C GLU A 346 -17.43 8.17 -0.02
N VAL A 347 -18.09 8.65 1.04
CA VAL A 347 -17.65 9.78 1.87
C VAL A 347 -17.36 9.24 3.26
N THR A 348 -16.09 9.25 3.63
CA THR A 348 -15.63 8.71 4.91
C THR A 348 -15.11 9.85 5.78
N PHE A 349 -15.84 10.16 6.85
CA PHE A 349 -15.42 11.11 7.87
C PHE A 349 -14.38 10.46 8.78
N LEU A 350 -13.22 11.09 8.90
CA LEU A 350 -12.20 10.68 9.87
C LEU A 350 -12.37 11.44 11.18
N ASN A 351 -11.64 10.98 12.20
CA ASN A 351 -11.54 11.68 13.47
C ASN A 351 -10.97 13.10 13.26
N LYS A 352 -11.50 14.05 14.01
CA LYS A 352 -11.00 15.42 14.10
C LYS A 352 -9.50 15.41 14.42
N LEU A 353 -8.74 16.32 13.81
CA LEU A 353 -7.31 16.44 14.13
C LEU A 353 -7.14 16.84 15.60
N PRO A 354 -6.23 16.17 16.34
CA PRO A 354 -5.96 16.53 17.73
C PRO A 354 -5.32 17.93 17.83
N GLY A 355 -5.57 18.59 18.96
CA GLY A 355 -5.18 19.99 19.22
C GLY A 355 -3.67 20.25 19.12
N ASP A 356 -2.86 19.22 19.31
CA ASP A 356 -1.39 19.26 19.19
C ASP A 356 -0.90 19.42 17.73
N LEU A 357 -1.77 19.21 16.75
CA LEU A 357 -1.49 19.37 15.32
C LEU A 357 -2.20 20.59 14.70
N THR A 358 -2.81 21.44 15.51
CA THR A 358 -3.60 22.62 15.10
C THR A 358 -3.17 23.89 15.86
N CYS A 359 -3.84 25.02 15.65
CA CYS A 359 -3.41 26.34 16.10
C CYS A 359 -3.36 26.55 17.62
N GLY A 360 -3.87 25.62 18.43
CA GLY A 360 -3.81 25.65 19.90
C GLY A 360 -2.41 25.74 20.52
N LEU A 361 -1.34 25.39 19.80
CA LEU A 361 0.06 25.63 20.20
C LEU A 361 0.69 26.72 19.32
N GLY A 362 0.67 27.96 19.81
CA GLY A 362 1.18 29.13 19.10
C GLY A 362 2.57 28.95 18.46
N ASN A 363 2.71 29.42 17.22
CA ASN A 363 3.96 29.70 16.49
C ASN A 363 5.09 28.64 16.47
N GLN A 364 4.82 27.36 16.73
CA GLN A 364 5.76 26.26 16.46
C GLN A 364 5.32 25.31 15.32
N ALA A 365 4.37 25.73 14.48
CA ALA A 365 4.09 25.07 13.19
C ALA A 365 5.23 25.32 12.16
N THR A 366 6.48 25.12 12.58
CA THR A 366 7.65 25.17 11.70
C THR A 366 7.65 23.96 10.77
N ARG A 367 7.20 24.20 9.54
CA ARG A 367 7.81 23.69 8.29
C ARG A 367 8.08 22.17 8.19
N ARG A 368 7.21 21.33 8.74
CA ARG A 368 7.09 19.92 8.34
C ARG A 368 5.93 19.81 7.37
N GLU A 369 6.18 19.40 6.13
CA GLU A 369 5.11 18.99 5.21
C GLU A 369 4.30 17.87 5.88
N SER A 370 3.10 18.20 6.36
CA SER A 370 2.19 17.30 7.06
C SER A 370 1.42 16.45 6.05
N VAL A 371 2.13 15.48 5.49
CA VAL A 371 1.61 14.39 4.67
C VAL A 371 1.00 13.35 5.62
N LEU A 372 -0.28 13.49 5.95
CA LEU A 372 -1.04 12.53 6.78
C LEU A 372 -1.64 11.44 5.89
N LYS A 373 -1.00 10.26 5.88
CA LYS A 373 -1.51 9.08 5.16
C LYS A 373 -2.85 8.66 5.77
N LEU A 374 -3.89 8.70 4.93
CA LEU A 374 -5.16 8.03 5.16
C LEU A 374 -4.89 6.52 5.14
N THR A 375 -4.50 5.95 6.28
CA THR A 375 -4.58 4.51 6.51
C THR A 375 -6.04 4.19 6.81
N THR A 376 -6.64 3.35 5.99
CA THR A 376 -7.90 2.69 6.31
C THR A 376 -7.64 1.75 7.48
N GLY A 377 -7.81 2.25 8.71
CA GLY A 377 -7.53 1.50 9.93
C GLY A 377 -6.03 1.30 10.17
N GLY A 378 -5.61 1.35 11.43
CA GLY A 378 -4.25 1.00 11.86
C GLY A 378 -3.26 2.16 11.85
N SER A 379 -2.76 2.50 13.04
CA SER A 379 -1.63 3.40 13.26
C SER A 379 -0.35 2.83 12.64
N SER A 380 -0.09 3.11 11.36
CA SER A 380 1.24 2.93 10.77
C SER A 380 1.74 4.26 10.24
N ALA A 381 2.51 4.98 11.08
CA ALA A 381 3.49 5.91 10.55
C ALA A 381 4.29 5.16 9.48
N PRO A 382 4.47 5.71 8.27
CA PRO A 382 5.24 5.04 7.23
C PRO A 382 6.63 4.72 7.77
N LEU A 383 7.05 3.45 7.63
CA LEU A 383 8.38 3.02 8.02
C LEU A 383 9.40 3.87 7.28
N ASP A 384 10.31 4.47 8.05
CA ASP A 384 11.41 5.27 7.58
C ASP A 384 12.68 4.42 7.64
N PRO A 385 13.13 3.86 6.51
CA PRO A 385 14.29 2.97 6.48
C PRO A 385 15.58 3.68 6.92
N THR A 386 15.64 5.01 6.89
CA THR A 386 16.83 5.77 7.33
C THR A 386 17.06 5.68 8.84
N ARG A 387 16.05 5.24 9.61
CA ARG A 387 16.11 5.05 11.06
C ARG A 387 16.52 3.63 11.46
N VAL A 388 16.74 2.75 10.48
CA VAL A 388 17.19 1.38 10.69
C VAL A 388 18.71 1.31 10.60
N THR A 389 19.34 0.74 11.63
CA THR A 389 20.76 0.46 11.66
C THR A 389 20.97 -1.05 11.65
N GLN A 390 21.74 -1.56 10.71
CA GLN A 390 22.20 -2.95 10.73
C GLN A 390 23.17 -3.12 11.90
N ILE A 391 22.88 -4.09 12.76
CA ILE A 391 23.68 -4.41 13.94
C ILE A 391 24.66 -5.55 13.64
N SER A 392 24.16 -6.61 13.01
CA SER A 392 24.97 -7.76 12.62
C SER A 392 24.31 -8.52 11.47
N TRP A 393 25.12 -9.27 10.72
CA TRP A 393 24.64 -10.27 9.76
C TRP A 393 24.61 -11.68 10.36
N ASN A 394 25.35 -11.92 11.45
CA ASN A 394 25.44 -13.20 12.15
C ASN A 394 25.39 -12.96 13.68
N PRO A 395 24.19 -12.99 14.30
CA PRO A 395 22.89 -13.23 13.66
C PRO A 395 22.44 -12.00 12.87
N ARG A 396 21.49 -12.17 11.95
CA ARG A 396 20.87 -11.03 11.28
C ARG A 396 20.10 -10.21 12.32
N ALA A 397 20.59 -9.00 12.62
CA ALA A 397 20.02 -8.12 13.62
C ALA A 397 19.99 -6.66 13.13
N PHE A 398 18.87 -5.98 13.39
CA PHE A 398 18.59 -4.61 12.92
C PHE A 398 17.90 -3.82 14.02
N LEU A 399 18.42 -2.63 14.32
CA LEU A 399 17.86 -1.70 15.30
C LEU A 399 17.07 -0.61 14.57
N TYR A 400 15.79 -0.48 14.88
CA TYR A 400 14.94 0.62 14.41
C TYR A 400 14.82 1.66 15.53
N ARG A 401 15.33 2.87 15.29
CA ARG A 401 15.25 3.96 16.27
C ARG A 401 13.88 4.61 16.30
N GLY A 402 13.24 4.71 17.47
CA GLY A 402 11.90 5.24 17.70
C GLY A 402 10.82 4.61 16.81
N PHE A 403 10.84 3.27 16.76
CA PHE A 403 9.83 2.44 16.12
C PHE A 403 8.46 2.63 16.76
N LEU A 404 8.40 2.77 18.09
CA LEU A 404 7.22 3.15 18.85
C LEU A 404 7.30 4.63 19.25
N THR A 405 6.15 5.29 19.30
CA THR A 405 6.03 6.58 19.98
C THR A 405 6.04 6.38 21.49
N HIS A 406 6.44 7.41 22.26
CA HIS A 406 6.43 7.31 23.72
C HIS A 406 5.02 7.02 24.26
N LYS A 407 3.98 7.57 23.63
CA LYS A 407 2.56 7.30 23.96
C LYS A 407 2.21 5.82 23.78
N GLU A 408 2.67 5.21 22.69
CA GLU A 408 2.47 3.77 22.46
C GLU A 408 3.20 2.93 23.52
N CYS A 409 4.43 3.32 23.90
CA CYS A 409 5.15 2.65 24.99
C CYS A 409 4.39 2.73 26.32
N ASP A 410 3.94 3.92 26.71
CA ASP A 410 3.20 4.13 27.96
C ASP A 410 1.86 3.39 27.97
N HIS A 411 1.19 3.35 26.82
CA HIS A 411 -0.05 2.58 26.65
C HIS A 411 0.19 1.08 26.88
N LEU A 412 1.20 0.49 26.23
CA LEU A 412 1.52 -0.93 26.39
C LEU A 412 1.89 -1.29 27.84
N ILE A 413 2.63 -0.40 28.53
CA ILE A 413 2.92 -0.57 29.96
C ILE A 413 1.63 -0.51 30.79
N SER A 414 0.74 0.46 30.51
CA SER A 414 -0.51 0.63 31.27
C SER A 414 -1.46 -0.57 31.14
N LEU A 415 -1.50 -1.22 29.97
CA LEU A 415 -2.29 -2.44 29.77
C LEU A 415 -1.78 -3.61 30.62
N ALA A 416 -0.48 -3.60 30.96
CA ALA A 416 0.21 -4.71 31.61
C ALA A 416 0.41 -4.54 33.11
N LYS A 417 0.54 -3.32 33.60
CA LYS A 417 1.02 -3.00 34.95
C LYS A 417 0.33 -3.77 36.09
N ASP A 418 -0.97 -3.98 35.99
CA ASP A 418 -1.78 -4.63 37.04
C ASP A 418 -2.03 -6.13 36.80
N LYS A 419 -1.39 -6.72 35.78
CA LYS A 419 -1.65 -8.10 35.30
C LYS A 419 -0.38 -8.91 35.10
N LEU A 420 0.76 -8.42 35.58
CA LEU A 420 2.04 -9.11 35.46
C LEU A 420 2.10 -10.30 36.42
N GLU A 421 2.51 -11.46 35.91
CA GLU A 421 2.82 -12.65 36.68
C GLU A 421 4.30 -13.02 36.47
N LYS A 422 4.86 -13.89 37.32
CA LYS A 422 6.25 -14.34 37.16
C LYS A 422 6.43 -15.00 35.79
N SER A 423 7.48 -14.63 35.06
CA SER A 423 7.68 -15.11 33.69
C SER A 423 8.05 -16.60 33.67
N MET A 424 7.44 -17.33 32.73
CA MET A 424 7.70 -18.75 32.51
C MET A 424 8.62 -18.97 31.29
N VAL A 425 9.23 -20.15 31.21
CA VAL A 425 10.02 -20.62 30.06
C VAL A 425 9.45 -21.94 29.54
N ALA A 426 9.64 -22.24 28.26
CA ALA A 426 9.29 -23.55 27.69
C ALA A 426 10.37 -24.57 28.06
N ASP A 427 9.95 -25.69 28.65
CA ASP A 427 10.83 -26.82 28.95
C ASP A 427 11.25 -27.54 27.65
N ASN A 428 12.55 -27.81 27.50
CA ASN A 428 13.10 -28.36 26.24
C ASN A 428 12.65 -29.79 25.95
N ASP A 429 12.31 -30.58 26.98
CA ASP A 429 11.93 -31.99 26.83
C ASP A 429 10.42 -32.17 26.73
N SER A 430 9.65 -31.45 27.56
CA SER A 430 8.20 -31.60 27.67
C SER A 430 7.39 -30.52 26.94
N GLY A 431 8.02 -29.42 26.52
CA GLY A 431 7.37 -28.26 25.89
C GLY A 431 6.45 -27.47 26.84
N LYS A 432 6.34 -27.86 28.11
CA LYS A 432 5.47 -27.21 29.10
C LYS A 432 6.08 -25.90 29.62
N SER A 433 5.21 -24.96 29.99
CA SER A 433 5.62 -23.71 30.62
C SER A 433 5.98 -23.96 32.08
N ILE A 434 7.22 -23.68 32.48
CA ILE A 434 7.73 -23.87 33.84
C ILE A 434 8.32 -22.57 34.42
N GLU A 435 8.26 -22.40 35.74
CA GLU A 435 8.99 -21.34 36.44
C GLU A 435 10.49 -21.62 36.37
N SER A 436 11.30 -20.56 36.19
CA SER A 436 12.74 -20.72 36.04
C SER A 436 13.53 -19.68 36.84
N GLU A 437 14.66 -20.09 37.39
CA GLU A 437 15.67 -19.20 37.98
C GLU A 437 16.50 -18.46 36.91
N VAL A 438 16.38 -18.88 35.65
CA VAL A 438 17.12 -18.40 34.48
C VAL A 438 16.48 -17.16 33.85
N ARG A 439 15.16 -16.98 34.06
CA ARG A 439 14.38 -15.81 33.67
C ARG A 439 13.63 -15.28 34.89
N THR A 440 14.08 -14.14 35.43
CA THR A 440 13.57 -13.61 36.70
C THR A 440 12.61 -12.43 36.55
N SER A 441 12.17 -12.12 35.32
CA SER A 441 11.21 -11.05 35.02
C SER A 441 9.78 -11.40 35.40
N SER A 442 8.93 -10.39 35.46
CA SER A 442 7.47 -10.53 35.40
C SER A 442 6.96 -10.24 33.99
N GLY A 443 5.88 -10.89 33.55
CA GLY A 443 5.36 -10.76 32.20
C GLY A 443 3.88 -11.08 32.05
N MET A 444 3.30 -10.64 30.94
CA MET A 444 1.96 -11.02 30.51
C MET A 444 1.82 -10.96 28.98
N PHE A 445 0.80 -11.62 28.43
CA PHE A 445 0.48 -11.56 27.00
C PHE A 445 -0.72 -10.66 26.74
N LEU A 446 -0.58 -9.70 25.84
CA LEU A 446 -1.70 -8.94 25.30
C LEU A 446 -2.45 -9.79 24.27
N SER A 447 -3.77 -9.63 24.21
CA SER A 447 -4.54 -10.26 23.13
C SER A 447 -4.13 -9.66 21.77
N LYS A 448 -4.13 -10.49 20.72
CA LYS A 448 -3.91 -9.98 19.35
C LYS A 448 -4.96 -8.94 19.01
N ALA A 449 -4.53 -7.83 18.40
CA ALA A 449 -5.39 -6.70 18.08
C ALA A 449 -6.33 -6.28 19.24
N GLN A 450 -5.86 -6.37 20.49
CA GLN A 450 -6.68 -6.08 21.69
C GLN A 450 -7.32 -4.70 21.65
N ASP A 451 -6.61 -3.72 21.11
CA ASP A 451 -7.10 -2.38 20.80
C ASP A 451 -6.40 -1.83 19.54
N GLU A 452 -6.80 -0.63 19.11
CA GLU A 452 -6.28 0.01 17.89
C GLU A 452 -4.77 0.30 17.94
N ILE A 453 -4.21 0.54 19.14
CA ILE A 453 -2.78 0.78 19.32
C ILE A 453 -2.02 -0.52 19.16
N VAL A 454 -2.46 -1.59 19.85
CA VAL A 454 -1.86 -2.93 19.73
C VAL A 454 -1.94 -3.41 18.28
N ALA A 455 -3.10 -3.29 17.64
CA ALA A 455 -3.28 -3.65 16.23
C ALA A 455 -2.35 -2.86 15.30
N GLY A 456 -2.24 -1.54 15.49
CA GLY A 456 -1.35 -0.70 14.69
C GLY A 456 0.14 -1.05 14.87
N VAL A 457 0.56 -1.42 16.08
CA VAL A 457 1.93 -1.91 16.33
C VAL A 457 2.16 -3.26 15.65
N GLU A 458 1.20 -4.20 15.72
CA GLU A 458 1.31 -5.51 15.05
C GLU A 458 1.38 -5.38 13.53
N GLU A 459 0.57 -4.50 12.93
CA GLU A 459 0.64 -4.17 11.50
C GLU A 459 1.99 -3.55 11.11
N ARG A 460 2.51 -2.64 11.95
CA ARG A 460 3.83 -2.01 11.72
C ARG A 460 4.96 -3.04 11.80
N ILE A 461 4.87 -4.01 12.71
CA ILE A 461 5.81 -5.13 12.80
C ILE A 461 5.76 -5.98 11.53
N ALA A 462 4.56 -6.35 11.07
CA ALA A 462 4.40 -7.13 9.84
C ALA A 462 4.96 -6.39 8.61
N ALA A 463 4.71 -5.08 8.51
CA ALA A 463 5.25 -4.25 7.45
C ALA A 463 6.79 -4.14 7.47
N TRP A 464 7.41 -4.09 8.66
CA TRP A 464 8.87 -3.97 8.78
C TRP A 464 9.59 -5.30 8.54
N THR A 465 9.02 -6.39 9.05
CA THR A 465 9.60 -7.74 8.95
C THR A 465 9.32 -8.41 7.61
N PHE A 466 8.33 -7.92 6.85
CA PHE A 466 7.75 -8.59 5.69
C PHE A 466 7.17 -9.97 6.00
N LEU A 467 6.83 -10.22 7.27
CA LEU A 467 6.20 -11.46 7.72
C LEU A 467 4.71 -11.22 8.01
N PRO A 468 3.82 -12.15 7.65
CA PRO A 468 2.37 -11.97 7.85
C PRO A 468 1.98 -11.85 9.32
N ILE A 469 0.92 -11.10 9.62
CA ILE A 469 0.43 -10.87 11.00
C ILE A 469 0.02 -12.18 11.67
N GLU A 470 -0.59 -13.09 10.90
CA GLU A 470 -1.05 -14.41 11.36
C GLU A 470 0.08 -15.34 11.84
N ASN A 471 1.33 -15.07 11.44
CA ASN A 471 2.49 -15.81 11.90
C ASN A 471 2.96 -15.37 13.30
N GLY A 472 2.53 -14.20 13.77
CA GLY A 472 2.96 -13.67 15.06
C GLY A 472 2.23 -14.32 16.22
N GLU A 473 2.91 -14.56 17.35
CA GLU A 473 2.26 -14.88 18.63
C GLU A 473 1.58 -13.63 19.23
N ALA A 474 0.84 -13.78 20.32
CA ALA A 474 0.44 -12.66 21.15
C ALA A 474 1.68 -11.85 21.64
N MET A 475 1.57 -10.53 21.73
CA MET A 475 2.69 -9.69 22.18
C MET A 475 2.91 -9.86 23.69
N GLN A 476 4.14 -10.19 24.10
CA GLN A 476 4.49 -10.38 25.49
C GLN A 476 5.08 -9.10 26.08
N ILE A 477 4.47 -8.54 27.12
CA ILE A 477 5.03 -7.42 27.89
C ILE A 477 5.83 -7.98 29.06
N LEU A 478 7.00 -7.42 29.30
CA LEU A 478 7.95 -7.86 30.32
C LEU A 478 8.45 -6.67 31.14
N HIS A 479 8.64 -6.91 32.44
CA HIS A 479 9.21 -5.97 33.39
C HIS A 479 10.36 -6.63 34.15
N TYR A 480 11.51 -5.93 34.18
CA TYR A 480 12.69 -6.32 34.95
C TYR A 480 13.02 -5.23 35.96
N GLU A 481 13.05 -5.64 37.23
CA GLU A 481 13.51 -4.85 38.37
C GLU A 481 15.03 -4.97 38.54
N HIS A 482 15.57 -4.25 39.53
CA HIS A 482 16.99 -4.30 39.87
C HIS A 482 17.49 -5.75 40.08
N GLY A 483 18.56 -6.11 39.40
CA GLY A 483 19.18 -7.44 39.43
C GLY A 483 18.49 -8.51 38.59
N GLN A 484 17.25 -8.28 38.12
CA GLN A 484 16.54 -9.25 37.28
C GLN A 484 17.15 -9.32 35.88
N LYS A 485 17.14 -10.53 35.30
CA LYS A 485 17.84 -10.87 34.06
C LYS A 485 17.11 -11.98 33.29
N TYR A 486 17.60 -12.22 32.08
CA TYR A 486 17.32 -13.44 31.33
C TYR A 486 18.63 -13.96 30.77
N GLU A 487 19.06 -15.14 31.20
CA GLU A 487 20.26 -15.78 30.65
C GLU A 487 20.15 -16.00 29.13
N PRO A 488 21.29 -16.12 28.43
CA PRO A 488 21.30 -16.37 27.00
C PRO A 488 20.53 -17.64 26.61
N HIS A 489 19.62 -17.49 25.65
CA HIS A 489 18.76 -18.54 25.14
C HIS A 489 18.48 -18.36 23.64
N PHE A 490 17.81 -19.35 23.06
CA PHE A 490 17.30 -19.31 21.70
C PHE A 490 15.80 -19.07 21.71
N ASP A 491 15.32 -18.31 20.73
CA ASP A 491 13.89 -18.15 20.50
C ASP A 491 13.30 -19.27 19.63
N PHE A 492 14.12 -20.04 18.91
CA PHE A 492 13.62 -21.24 18.22
C PHE A 492 13.43 -22.39 19.23
N PHE A 493 12.49 -23.28 18.93
CA PHE A 493 12.19 -24.43 19.80
C PHE A 493 13.15 -25.61 19.60
N HIS A 494 13.48 -26.32 20.67
CA HIS A 494 14.11 -27.64 20.61
C HIS A 494 13.08 -28.78 20.66
N ASP A 495 11.91 -28.52 21.25
CA ASP A 495 10.84 -29.51 21.38
C ASP A 495 9.95 -29.55 20.13
N LYS A 496 9.39 -30.74 19.85
CA LYS A 496 8.51 -30.92 18.67
C LYS A 496 7.11 -30.35 18.89
N ALA A 497 6.61 -30.32 20.12
CA ALA A 497 5.23 -29.93 20.42
C ALA A 497 4.98 -28.44 20.08
N ASN A 498 5.90 -27.56 20.44
CA ASN A 498 5.81 -26.14 20.09
C ASN A 498 6.09 -25.90 18.60
N GLN A 499 6.87 -26.76 17.92
CA GLN A 499 7.04 -26.69 16.47
C GLN A 499 5.78 -27.09 15.69
N GLU A 500 4.86 -27.85 16.27
CA GLU A 500 3.56 -28.15 15.64
C GLU A 500 2.70 -26.87 15.52
N LEU A 501 2.88 -25.91 16.43
CA LEU A 501 2.20 -24.61 16.45
C LEU A 501 2.96 -23.59 15.60
N GLY A 502 2.71 -23.58 14.29
CA GLY A 502 3.29 -22.60 13.36
C GLY A 502 4.76 -22.86 12.97
N GLY A 503 5.44 -23.86 13.52
CA GLY A 503 6.86 -24.14 13.28
C GLY A 503 7.80 -23.35 14.20
N HIS A 504 9.09 -23.36 13.91
CA HIS A 504 10.05 -22.51 14.63
C HIS A 504 9.68 -21.03 14.50
N ARG A 505 10.00 -20.25 15.53
CA ARG A 505 10.04 -18.79 15.48
C ARG A 505 11.19 -18.38 14.54
N VAL A 506 10.86 -17.75 13.42
CA VAL A 506 11.84 -17.28 12.43
C VAL A 506 12.49 -15.97 12.83
N ALA A 507 11.73 -15.09 13.48
CA ALA A 507 12.16 -13.75 13.84
C ALA A 507 11.51 -13.28 15.14
N THR A 508 12.22 -12.39 15.81
CA THR A 508 11.78 -11.73 17.04
C THR A 508 11.91 -10.23 16.88
N VAL A 509 10.85 -9.50 17.23
CA VAL A 509 10.89 -8.04 17.41
C VAL A 509 10.79 -7.73 18.90
N LEU A 510 11.89 -7.25 19.47
CA LEU A 510 12.01 -6.81 20.85
C LEU A 510 11.94 -5.28 20.92
N MET A 511 10.85 -4.74 21.45
CA MET A 511 10.61 -3.31 21.58
C MET A 511 10.92 -2.85 23.01
N TYR A 512 11.68 -1.76 23.15
CA TYR A 512 12.01 -1.18 24.45
C TYR A 512 10.97 -0.12 24.83
N LEU A 513 10.29 -0.32 25.96
CA LEU A 513 9.20 0.55 26.42
C LEU A 513 9.66 1.57 27.48
N SER A 514 10.84 1.38 28.06
CA SER A 514 11.49 2.33 28.97
C SER A 514 12.96 2.54 28.61
N ASP A 515 13.50 3.69 29.02
CA ASP A 515 14.95 3.89 29.10
C ASP A 515 15.47 3.23 30.38
N VAL A 516 16.65 2.60 30.30
CA VAL A 516 17.33 2.02 31.47
C VAL A 516 18.63 2.80 31.69
N ALA A 517 18.85 3.28 32.91
CA ALA A 517 20.02 4.09 33.22
C ALA A 517 21.31 3.28 33.11
N ARG A 518 21.36 2.09 33.73
CA ARG A 518 22.49 1.16 33.65
C ARG A 518 22.05 -0.30 33.65
N GLY A 519 22.71 -1.13 32.85
CA GLY A 519 22.35 -2.54 32.68
C GLY A 519 21.16 -2.74 31.73
N GLY A 520 20.56 -3.93 31.77
CA GLY A 520 19.36 -4.25 30.97
C GLY A 520 19.61 -4.40 29.46
N GLU A 521 20.87 -4.45 29.00
CA GLU A 521 21.18 -4.60 27.58
C GLU A 521 20.71 -5.94 27.02
N THR A 522 20.30 -5.96 25.75
CA THR A 522 20.11 -7.21 25.02
C THR A 522 21.45 -7.61 24.42
N VAL A 523 22.01 -8.75 24.86
CA VAL A 523 23.36 -9.21 24.46
C VAL A 523 23.27 -10.42 23.55
N PHE A 524 24.13 -10.48 22.53
CA PHE A 524 24.35 -11.62 21.62
C PHE A 524 25.78 -12.15 21.81
N PRO A 525 26.00 -13.13 22.71
CA PRO A 525 27.34 -13.64 23.03
C PRO A 525 28.06 -14.29 21.84
N ASN A 526 27.29 -14.88 20.94
CA ASN A 526 27.80 -15.63 19.78
C ASN A 526 27.87 -14.80 18.49
N SER A 527 27.63 -13.49 18.54
CA SER A 527 27.68 -12.69 17.31
C SER A 527 29.12 -12.52 16.81
N ASP A 528 29.30 -12.61 15.49
CA ASP A 528 30.59 -12.36 14.83
C ASP A 528 31.10 -10.92 15.01
N GLU A 529 30.20 -10.00 15.36
CA GLU A 529 30.52 -8.59 15.57
C GLU A 529 30.87 -8.28 17.05
N LYS A 530 30.87 -9.27 17.95
CA LYS A 530 30.98 -9.06 19.42
C LYS A 530 32.18 -8.22 19.85
N ASP A 531 33.31 -8.35 19.16
CA ASP A 531 34.58 -7.69 19.48
C ASP A 531 34.75 -6.34 18.76
N LYS A 532 33.88 -6.05 17.78
CA LYS A 532 33.95 -4.82 16.95
C LYS A 532 33.20 -3.64 17.57
N GLN A 533 32.32 -3.90 18.54
CA GLN A 533 31.57 -2.86 19.22
C GLN A 533 32.44 -2.20 20.30
N PRO A 534 32.81 -0.90 20.17
CA PRO A 534 33.51 -0.21 21.24
C PRO A 534 32.59 -0.03 22.45
N LYS A 535 33.05 -0.47 23.62
CA LYS A 535 32.29 -0.39 24.88
C LYS A 535 33.04 0.48 25.88
N SER A 536 32.43 1.60 26.25
CA SER A 536 32.88 2.44 27.37
C SER A 536 32.59 1.77 28.72
N ASP A 537 33.05 2.41 29.80
CA ASP A 537 32.79 1.96 31.18
C ASP A 537 31.29 1.96 31.55
N ASP A 538 30.45 2.61 30.76
CA ASP A 538 28.99 2.68 30.94
C ASP A 538 28.25 1.40 30.51
N TRP A 539 28.94 0.38 30.01
CA TRP A 539 28.35 -0.92 29.64
C TRP A 539 28.48 -1.90 30.80
N SER A 540 27.44 -2.70 31.04
CA SER A 540 27.51 -3.76 32.04
C SER A 540 28.56 -4.82 31.69
N GLU A 541 29.12 -5.49 32.71
CA GLU A 541 30.06 -6.61 32.49
C GLU A 541 29.43 -7.73 31.65
N CYS A 542 28.13 -7.97 31.81
CA CYS A 542 27.36 -8.89 30.97
C CYS A 542 27.38 -8.44 29.50
N ALA A 543 27.09 -7.16 29.23
CA ALA A 543 27.05 -6.64 27.86
C ALA A 543 28.43 -6.68 27.19
N LYS A 544 29.52 -6.66 27.95
CA LYS A 544 30.89 -6.80 27.42
C LYS A 544 31.16 -8.17 26.79
N GLN A 545 30.41 -9.21 27.14
CA GLN A 545 30.62 -10.58 26.68
C GLN A 545 30.05 -10.91 25.28
N GLY A 546 29.35 -9.97 24.62
CA GLY A 546 28.77 -10.18 23.29
C GLY A 546 28.47 -8.87 22.57
N TYR A 547 27.94 -8.88 21.34
CA TYR A 547 27.41 -7.64 20.78
C TYR A 547 26.16 -7.25 21.57
N ALA A 548 26.04 -6.01 22.04
CA ALA A 548 24.94 -5.62 22.91
C ALA A 548 24.18 -4.38 22.43
N VAL A 549 22.89 -4.32 22.75
CA VAL A 549 22.00 -3.21 22.41
C VAL A 549 21.43 -2.62 23.71
N LYS A 550 21.66 -1.33 23.92
CA LYS A 550 21.12 -0.61 25.09
C LYS A 550 19.62 -0.35 24.90
N PRO A 551 18.79 -0.61 25.93
CA PRO A 551 17.36 -0.31 25.88
C PRO A 551 17.16 1.21 25.88
N ARG A 552 16.50 1.72 24.83
CA ARG A 552 16.07 3.11 24.71
C ARG A 552 14.60 3.15 24.38
N LYS A 553 13.84 3.96 25.11
CA LYS A 553 12.38 4.01 24.96
C LYS A 553 11.99 4.30 23.52
N GLY A 554 11.15 3.44 22.96
CA GLY A 554 10.65 3.54 21.60
C GLY A 554 11.47 2.80 20.55
N ASP A 555 12.72 2.42 20.83
CA ASP A 555 13.52 1.64 19.89
C ASP A 555 13.04 0.18 19.81
N ALA A 556 13.22 -0.45 18.65
CA ALA A 556 12.91 -1.86 18.45
C ALA A 556 14.07 -2.60 17.78
N LEU A 557 14.39 -3.78 18.30
CA LEU A 557 15.41 -4.68 17.79
C LEU A 557 14.74 -5.86 17.10
N LEU A 558 14.97 -6.00 15.79
CA LEU A 558 14.60 -7.17 15.01
C LEU A 558 15.82 -8.08 14.88
N PHE A 559 15.68 -9.34 15.24
CA PHE A 559 16.70 -10.36 14.95
C PHE A 559 16.05 -11.67 14.49
N PHE A 560 16.81 -12.45 13.73
CA PHE A 560 16.34 -13.70 13.15
C PHE A 560 16.95 -14.90 13.88
N SER A 561 16.09 -15.85 14.25
CA SER A 561 16.49 -17.10 14.90
C SER A 561 16.82 -18.21 13.88
N LEU A 562 16.44 -17.99 12.62
CA LEU A 562 16.71 -18.90 11.51
C LEU A 562 17.47 -18.20 10.37
N HIS A 563 18.30 -18.98 9.69
CA HIS A 563 18.88 -18.61 8.42
C HIS A 563 17.81 -18.54 7.31
N PRO A 564 18.07 -17.86 6.18
CA PRO A 564 17.12 -17.78 5.06
C PRO A 564 16.72 -19.15 4.46
N ASP A 565 17.52 -20.19 4.68
CA ASP A 565 17.22 -21.58 4.30
C ASP A 565 16.37 -22.34 5.34
N ALA A 566 15.87 -21.63 6.36
CA ALA A 566 15.08 -22.11 7.48
C ALA A 566 15.80 -23.04 8.47
N THR A 567 17.14 -23.13 8.41
CA THR A 567 17.93 -23.80 9.46
C THR A 567 18.13 -22.90 10.68
N THR A 568 18.30 -23.49 11.87
CA THR A 568 18.49 -22.76 13.13
C THR A 568 19.83 -22.02 13.17
N ASP A 569 19.81 -20.75 13.56
CA ASP A 569 21.01 -19.91 13.66
C ASP A 569 21.56 -19.89 15.09
N ASN A 570 22.64 -20.65 15.34
CA ASN A 570 23.27 -20.70 16.66
C ASN A 570 23.92 -19.38 17.10
N THR A 571 24.13 -18.43 16.19
CA THR A 571 24.62 -17.10 16.55
C THR A 571 23.51 -16.20 17.11
N SER A 572 22.23 -16.60 16.95
CA SER A 572 21.06 -15.90 17.50
C SER A 572 20.89 -16.08 19.01
N LEU A 573 21.84 -16.76 19.68
CA LEU A 573 21.86 -16.87 21.13
C LEU A 573 21.87 -15.47 21.73
N HIS A 574 20.87 -15.15 22.55
CA HIS A 574 20.72 -13.81 23.10
C HIS A 574 20.14 -13.83 24.50
N GLY A 575 20.44 -12.80 25.30
CA GLY A 575 19.96 -12.66 26.67
C GLY A 575 19.66 -11.22 27.04
N SER A 576 19.04 -11.03 28.20
CA SER A 576 18.83 -9.73 28.82
C SER A 576 19.76 -9.60 30.02
N CYS A 577 20.76 -8.74 29.92
CA CYS A 577 21.67 -8.45 31.02
C CYS A 577 20.93 -7.92 32.26
N PRO A 578 21.49 -8.12 33.47
CA PRO A 578 20.88 -7.62 34.70
C PRO A 578 20.64 -6.12 34.66
N VAL A 579 19.48 -5.67 35.14
CA VAL A 579 19.23 -4.23 35.36
C VAL A 579 20.03 -3.79 36.59
N ILE A 580 20.88 -2.77 36.44
CA ILE A 580 21.71 -2.25 37.53
C ILE A 580 21.08 -0.98 38.11
N GLU A 581 20.55 -0.11 37.26
CA GLU A 581 19.92 1.14 37.68
C GLU A 581 18.71 1.48 36.79
N GLY A 582 17.58 1.78 37.43
CA GLY A 582 16.28 1.98 36.78
C GLY A 582 15.48 0.68 36.66
N GLU A 583 14.56 0.64 35.71
CA GLU A 583 13.69 -0.51 35.42
C GLU A 583 13.57 -0.70 33.91
N LYS A 584 13.54 -1.96 33.46
CA LYS A 584 13.38 -2.29 32.04
C LYS A 584 11.97 -2.80 31.77
N TRP A 585 11.27 -2.09 30.89
CA TRP A 585 10.04 -2.55 30.27
C TRP A 585 10.29 -2.88 28.81
N SER A 586 9.83 -4.05 28.35
CA SER A 586 9.96 -4.45 26.95
C SER A 586 8.71 -5.18 26.46
N ALA A 587 8.45 -5.09 25.16
CA ALA A 587 7.43 -5.87 24.46
C ALA A 587 8.10 -6.78 23.42
N THR A 588 7.85 -8.08 23.51
CA THR A 588 8.40 -9.08 22.58
C THR A 588 7.30 -9.59 21.67
N LYS A 589 7.56 -9.62 20.36
CA LYS A 589 6.72 -10.25 19.35
C LYS A 589 7.52 -11.34 18.66
N TRP A 590 7.16 -12.60 18.91
CA TRP A 590 7.69 -13.75 18.20
C TRP A 590 6.88 -14.02 16.93
N ILE A 591 7.58 -14.38 15.85
CA ILE A 591 6.96 -14.62 14.54
C ILE A 591 7.41 -15.98 14.04
N HIS A 592 6.46 -16.85 13.70
CA HIS A 592 6.69 -18.21 13.23
C HIS A 592 6.91 -18.28 11.70
N VAL A 593 7.44 -19.40 11.24
CA VAL A 593 7.56 -19.71 9.80
C VAL A 593 6.20 -19.90 9.11
N ARG A 594 5.14 -20.25 9.87
CA ARG A 594 3.75 -20.43 9.40
C ARG A 594 2.77 -19.76 10.35
N SER A 595 1.49 -19.72 9.96
CA SER A 595 0.40 -19.18 10.78
C SER A 595 0.37 -19.84 12.16
N PHE A 596 0.39 -19.03 13.22
CA PHE A 596 0.29 -19.49 14.61
C PHE A 596 -1.17 -19.81 14.99
N ASP A 597 -2.14 -19.13 14.37
CA ASP A 597 -3.56 -19.25 14.70
C ASP A 597 -4.24 -20.49 14.11
N ILE A 598 -3.57 -21.19 13.18
CA ILE A 598 -4.09 -22.42 12.58
C ILE A 598 -3.35 -23.57 13.24
N ARG A 599 -4.01 -24.23 14.19
CA ARG A 599 -3.58 -25.56 14.62
C ARG A 599 -3.73 -26.46 13.40
N VAL A 600 -2.61 -26.98 12.90
CA VAL A 600 -2.64 -28.09 11.95
C VAL A 600 -3.33 -29.23 12.69
N SER A 601 -4.63 -29.39 12.50
CA SER A 601 -5.25 -30.65 12.89
C SER A 601 -4.57 -31.67 12.01
N SER A 602 -3.73 -32.52 12.60
CA SER A 602 -3.46 -33.81 12.00
C SER A 602 -4.83 -34.47 11.86
N SER A 603 -5.49 -34.28 10.71
CA SER A 603 -6.61 -35.12 10.34
C SER A 603 -6.01 -36.50 10.18
N SER A 604 -6.13 -37.29 11.25
CA SER A 604 -5.91 -38.71 11.26
C SER A 604 -6.92 -39.46 10.39
N SER A 605 -7.88 -38.76 9.77
CA SER A 605 -8.56 -39.27 8.60
C SER A 605 -7.67 -39.03 7.38
N GLY A 606 -7.28 -40.10 6.68
CA GLY A 606 -6.55 -40.04 5.41
C GLY A 606 -7.35 -39.42 4.26
N ASP A 607 -8.23 -38.46 4.56
CA ASP A 607 -9.10 -37.78 3.63
C ASP A 607 -8.30 -36.73 2.86
N CYS A 608 -8.44 -36.77 1.54
CA CYS A 608 -7.77 -35.84 0.65
C CYS A 608 -8.44 -34.47 0.68
N VAL A 609 -7.99 -33.57 1.55
CA VAL A 609 -8.52 -32.20 1.71
C VAL A 609 -7.47 -31.12 1.42
N ASP A 610 -7.97 -29.93 1.07
CA ASP A 610 -7.16 -28.71 1.07
C ASP A 610 -7.38 -28.00 2.41
N GLU A 611 -6.31 -27.79 3.16
CA GLU A 611 -6.33 -27.15 4.48
C GLU A 611 -6.29 -25.61 4.40
N ASN A 612 -6.03 -25.05 3.20
CA ASN A 612 -6.05 -23.61 2.98
C ASN A 612 -7.05 -23.23 1.85
N PRO A 613 -7.92 -22.23 2.06
CA PRO A 613 -8.89 -21.81 1.03
C PRO A 613 -8.23 -21.30 -0.26
N ASN A 614 -6.96 -20.90 -0.22
CA ASN A 614 -6.21 -20.44 -1.40
C ASN A 614 -5.51 -21.57 -2.17
N CYS A 615 -5.56 -22.83 -1.70
CA CYS A 615 -4.94 -23.97 -2.38
C CYS A 615 -5.32 -24.10 -3.86
N PRO A 616 -6.60 -23.91 -4.28
CA PRO A 616 -6.95 -23.95 -5.69
C PRO A 616 -6.24 -22.87 -6.50
N ALA A 617 -6.12 -21.65 -5.94
CA ALA A 617 -5.47 -20.53 -6.59
C ALA A 617 -3.93 -20.69 -6.64
N TRP A 618 -3.31 -21.28 -5.62
CA TRP A 618 -1.87 -21.59 -5.61
C TRP A 618 -1.54 -22.73 -6.56
N ALA A 619 -2.31 -23.81 -6.57
CA ALA A 619 -2.14 -24.90 -7.52
C ALA A 619 -2.27 -24.41 -8.97
N LEU A 620 -3.25 -23.53 -9.24
CA LEU A 620 -3.42 -22.91 -10.57
C LEU A 620 -2.24 -22.00 -10.98
N ARG A 621 -1.45 -21.50 -10.02
CA ARG A 621 -0.22 -20.71 -10.23
C ARG A 621 1.06 -21.57 -10.34
N GLY A 622 0.90 -22.90 -10.33
CA GLY A 622 2.00 -23.87 -10.42
C GLY A 622 2.75 -24.06 -9.11
N GLU A 623 2.18 -23.65 -7.97
CA GLU A 623 2.86 -23.79 -6.67
C GLU A 623 3.07 -25.26 -6.27
N CYS A 624 2.31 -26.19 -6.82
CA CYS A 624 2.52 -27.62 -6.60
C CYS A 624 3.91 -28.10 -7.03
N GLU A 625 4.50 -27.49 -8.07
CA GLU A 625 5.85 -27.79 -8.56
C GLU A 625 6.91 -26.87 -7.93
N LYS A 626 6.55 -25.60 -7.69
CA LYS A 626 7.49 -24.60 -7.15
C LYS A 626 7.70 -24.71 -5.64
N ASN A 627 6.65 -25.13 -4.91
CA ASN A 627 6.63 -25.27 -3.46
C ASN A 627 6.04 -26.64 -3.05
N PRO A 628 6.64 -27.75 -3.53
CA PRO A 628 6.08 -29.09 -3.34
C PRO A 628 6.01 -29.49 -1.86
N LEU A 629 6.95 -29.02 -1.04
CA LEU A 629 6.95 -29.26 0.41
C LEU A 629 5.70 -28.73 1.12
N TYR A 630 5.29 -27.51 0.81
CA TYR A 630 4.08 -26.90 1.40
C TYR A 630 2.81 -27.45 0.75
N MET A 631 2.82 -27.59 -0.57
CA MET A 631 1.62 -27.89 -1.35
C MET A 631 1.27 -29.39 -1.32
N ILE A 632 2.27 -30.25 -1.49
CA ILE A 632 2.12 -31.72 -1.64
C ILE A 632 2.53 -32.45 -0.36
N GLY A 633 3.59 -31.97 0.31
CA GLY A 633 4.18 -32.60 1.49
C GLY A 633 5.47 -33.33 1.18
N SER A 634 6.01 -34.00 2.20
CA SER A 634 7.21 -34.84 2.11
C SER A 634 6.95 -36.22 2.72
N LYS A 635 7.99 -37.05 2.87
CA LYS A 635 7.89 -38.33 3.56
C LYS A 635 7.55 -38.20 5.05
N ASP A 636 7.85 -37.04 5.63
CA ASP A 636 7.72 -36.78 7.07
C ASP A 636 6.48 -35.93 7.43
N GLY A 637 5.66 -35.53 6.44
CA GLY A 637 4.46 -34.73 6.69
C GLY A 637 3.61 -34.48 5.44
N THR A 638 2.30 -34.37 5.64
CA THR A 638 1.33 -34.09 4.57
C THR A 638 1.34 -32.61 4.18
N GLY A 639 1.27 -32.31 2.88
CA GLY A 639 1.12 -30.94 2.39
C GLY A 639 -0.30 -30.41 2.56
N TYR A 640 -0.44 -29.09 2.55
CA TYR A 640 -1.69 -28.38 2.85
C TYR A 640 -2.68 -28.34 1.66
N CYS A 641 -2.21 -28.61 0.44
CA CYS A 641 -2.97 -28.40 -0.79
C CYS A 641 -3.03 -29.66 -1.68
N ARG A 642 -2.99 -30.83 -1.07
CA ARG A 642 -2.84 -32.13 -1.77
C ARG A 642 -3.99 -32.41 -2.73
N LYS A 643 -5.21 -31.99 -2.39
CA LYS A 643 -6.39 -32.11 -3.26
C LYS A 643 -6.27 -31.19 -4.47
N SER A 644 -5.95 -29.91 -4.26
CA SER A 644 -5.73 -28.96 -5.34
C SER A 644 -4.54 -29.32 -6.24
N CYS A 645 -3.51 -29.95 -5.68
CA CYS A 645 -2.36 -30.47 -6.43
C CYS A 645 -2.58 -31.85 -7.04
N LYS A 646 -3.79 -32.43 -6.91
CA LYS A 646 -4.16 -33.73 -7.48
C LYS A 646 -3.25 -34.88 -7.06
N VAL A 647 -2.66 -34.77 -5.87
CA VAL A 647 -1.79 -35.79 -5.28
C VAL A 647 -2.61 -36.96 -4.76
N CYS A 648 -3.87 -36.70 -4.43
CA CYS A 648 -4.86 -37.68 -4.07
C CYS A 648 -6.20 -37.26 -4.68
N SER A 649 -7.10 -38.23 -4.86
CA SER A 649 -8.50 -38.03 -5.21
C SER A 649 -9.34 -38.42 -4.02
N SER A 650 -10.30 -37.55 -3.67
CA SER A 650 -11.27 -37.76 -2.60
C SER A 650 -12.10 -39.02 -2.81
#